data_AF-A0A6I2GV89-F1
#
_entry.id   AF-A0A6I2GV89-F1
#
_cell.length_a   1.000
_cell.length_b   1.000
_cell.length_c   1.000
_cell.angle_alpha   90.00
_cell.angle_beta   90.00
_cell.angle_gamma   90.00
#
_symmetry.space_group_name_H-M   'P 1'
#
loop_
_entity.id
_entity.type
_entity.pdbx_description
1 polymer ?
#
loop_
_entity_poly.entity_id
_entity_poly.type
_entity_poly.pdbx_seq_one_letter_code
_entity_poly.pdbx_strand_id
1 'polypeptide(L)'
;MHRKCLITYSLAPPAPGTPLGPSPHGLRPRGSKLMVMARWNTALLLGALLALSACDKRECQVDADCEDGNACTVDACVNQVCEAHAAQTDDGNACTADSCDPATGVKHAAISVDDGNVCTADSCDPAVGVKHVAVSVDDGNACTADACDPATGVSHTTLAMDDGNACTADACDPNTGVSHASVPVDDGNPCTADACDPATGVSHTAVSVDDGNACTADACDPATGVSHTAVAVDDGNACTADACDPSMGVSHVAVSVDDQNACTADSCDPATGVHHTAVAVDDGNVCTADSCNPATGVTHAAVSVDDGNACTADTCDPIAGVKHEAVAVDDANACTADSCDPATGVKHAAVSVDDGNACTTDSCDPAMGVAHVAIDPDDSNVCTSDSCDPATGVKHTAVAVDDGNVCTVDSCDPALGVHHEPSNPDDGNACTTDSCDPVFGVKHDAIATDDGNACTMDGCLPEEGPFHLPVDPDDKNACTADSCDPDTGVHHAEVAVDDSNACTTDSCDPSTGVHHDPTDVDDHNACTADACDPVLGTSHTPIDVDDHDVCTVDACDPVTGVSHQAVAVDDGNACTADSCDPVTGVHHEAVNVDDSVACTTDACDPSSGDVTHTPNDFACGPQQVCRASGCVAVGPGDQVGEVVITEFSALGSEFIELHNTTAAPVDIHDFVFQNGANALANVRALNDVNGTAGTPVMLPAGGYLYGVANPVSGIVPAGAGFVYGAIGTSFALADGGDVLSLHSPNGAALEDLVDFRNFITDPEAKMAAQAFPGFAGVSTQLDPASRTAAGNDSGDNWCTSFYSGAPGSHVRVSNTAGAANGSCSVAVINEAFIDPASTDDGKAFLELVGPAGAPVGGLKVEDVEGKGTSAGARNAGATGDLNGTDPAGELTLPAGWRIPADGVLVIADGVNGTTSGSFTASLVPGLGAGDVTVRDMDLENSGGDSIILAAPSGTVWDAVGHDPAGAALDVSATTFKINNLALLMYEGQTAITPTDNVGYALCRDALSSDTDNNRNDFHVCTTPSPGQANILPAATNITSVTPNNTVASGAATTTNVVITGTGLASGATVKFGTVSATCTATGTTQLTCTAPANATVGRVDVSVSNTLRGGGGAASASNAFTYTGSLNGSANPLQADYCNLQFPGSFTLAPGAATPVVYGQLFEAGLTEAPGAPAGTMAQLGYGPSASNPTLVTTWRFYDASYNVQVGNNDEYQGSFTAPATIGAYSYTYRFSFDSGLNWTYCDLNGAGSNGSLPLETTQLGVMTVQ
;
A
#
# COMPACT_ATOMS: atom_id res chain seq x y z
N MET A 1 76.45 -36.13 -32.96
CA MET A 1 77.58 -36.42 -32.03
C MET A 1 77.50 -35.46 -30.84
N HIS A 2 77.89 -35.90 -29.64
CA HIS A 2 78.37 -35.08 -28.49
C HIS A 2 77.30 -34.21 -27.76
N ARG A 3 77.10 -34.20 -26.42
CA ARG A 3 77.91 -34.32 -25.15
C ARG A 3 78.28 -32.94 -24.56
N LYS A 4 78.37 -32.68 -23.23
CA LYS A 4 78.46 -33.46 -21.94
C LYS A 4 77.94 -32.54 -20.77
N CYS A 5 77.91 -32.79 -19.44
CA CYS A 5 78.46 -33.75 -18.43
C CYS A 5 77.51 -33.78 -17.18
N LEU A 6 77.35 -34.84 -16.37
CA LEU A 6 78.05 -35.21 -15.08
C LEU A 6 78.00 -34.12 -13.94
N ILE A 7 77.72 -34.38 -12.63
CA ILE A 7 77.97 -35.60 -11.80
C ILE A 7 77.14 -35.70 -10.44
N THR A 8 76.72 -36.92 -10.06
CA THR A 8 76.38 -37.62 -8.74
C THR A 8 76.01 -36.99 -7.35
N TYR A 9 74.92 -37.52 -6.72
CA TYR A 9 74.68 -38.06 -5.31
C TYR A 9 75.11 -37.29 -4.01
N SER A 10 74.53 -37.41 -2.78
CA SER A 10 73.90 -38.57 -2.05
C SER A 10 73.20 -38.29 -0.66
N LEU A 11 72.19 -39.10 -0.27
CA LEU A 11 71.76 -39.63 1.10
C LEU A 11 71.36 -38.77 2.35
N ALA A 12 70.16 -39.01 2.96
CA ALA A 12 69.90 -39.50 4.36
C ALA A 12 68.40 -39.36 4.91
N PRO A 13 67.87 -40.24 5.82
CA PRO A 13 66.55 -40.19 6.53
C PRO A 13 66.68 -40.16 8.11
N PRO A 14 65.74 -40.58 9.05
CA PRO A 14 64.31 -41.04 9.04
C PRO A 14 63.36 -40.62 10.25
N ALA A 15 62.14 -41.24 10.37
CA ALA A 15 61.32 -41.55 11.59
C ALA A 15 60.24 -40.52 12.14
N PRO A 16 59.37 -40.85 13.16
CA PRO A 16 58.19 -41.76 13.11
C PRO A 16 56.87 -41.31 13.87
N GLY A 17 55.69 -41.96 13.65
CA GLY A 17 54.48 -41.82 14.53
C GLY A 17 53.13 -42.45 14.06
N THR A 18 52.17 -42.69 14.99
CA THR A 18 50.74 -43.13 14.80
C THR A 18 49.89 -42.68 16.02
N PRO A 19 48.53 -42.44 15.99
CA PRO A 19 47.47 -43.52 16.00
C PRO A 19 45.98 -43.18 15.56
N LEU A 20 45.10 -44.21 15.56
CA LEU A 20 43.59 -44.23 15.68
C LEU A 20 42.66 -43.72 14.51
N GLY A 21 41.35 -44.07 14.56
CA GLY A 21 40.27 -43.88 13.51
C GLY A 21 38.93 -43.35 14.11
N PRO A 22 37.67 -43.64 13.61
CA PRO A 22 37.22 -44.68 12.64
C PRO A 22 36.02 -44.37 11.66
N SER A 23 35.66 -45.33 10.78
CA SER A 23 34.31 -45.57 10.14
C SER A 23 33.73 -44.56 9.12
N PRO A 24 32.74 -44.92 8.23
CA PRO A 24 31.80 -46.08 8.24
C PRO A 24 31.81 -47.01 6.98
N HIS A 25 30.77 -47.88 6.87
CA HIS A 25 30.52 -48.89 5.80
C HIS A 25 29.54 -48.38 4.70
N GLY A 26 29.38 -48.98 3.51
CA GLY A 26 30.11 -50.09 2.85
C GLY A 26 29.25 -50.93 1.85
N LEU A 27 29.87 -51.96 1.22
CA LEU A 27 29.30 -53.03 0.32
C LEU A 27 29.03 -52.61 -1.16
N ARG A 28 29.42 -53.27 -2.28
CA ARG A 28 29.68 -54.69 -2.75
C ARG A 28 28.52 -55.28 -3.61
N PRO A 29 28.68 -56.32 -4.49
CA PRO A 29 29.88 -57.04 -5.01
C PRO A 29 29.85 -57.55 -6.51
N ARG A 30 30.90 -58.30 -6.95
CA ARG A 30 31.03 -59.22 -8.15
C ARG A 30 31.21 -58.54 -9.53
N GLY A 31 31.87 -59.10 -10.56
CA GLY A 31 32.97 -60.09 -10.63
C GLY A 31 32.69 -61.51 -11.18
N SER A 32 33.13 -61.86 -12.42
CA SER A 32 33.68 -63.18 -12.86
C SER A 32 33.86 -63.43 -14.39
N LYS A 33 35.11 -63.75 -14.83
CA LYS A 33 35.55 -64.85 -15.76
C LYS A 33 35.10 -65.02 -17.25
N LEU A 34 36.13 -65.17 -18.12
CA LEU A 34 36.28 -66.11 -19.29
C LEU A 34 35.51 -65.79 -20.61
N MET A 35 35.87 -66.19 -21.85
CA MET A 35 36.73 -67.28 -22.40
C MET A 35 37.01 -67.11 -23.95
N VAL A 36 37.84 -67.99 -24.56
CA VAL A 36 37.99 -68.36 -26.02
C VAL A 36 38.95 -67.50 -26.90
N MET A 37 40.14 -68.01 -27.33
CA MET A 37 40.59 -68.70 -28.60
C MET A 37 40.57 -67.83 -29.89
N ALA A 38 41.33 -68.02 -31.00
CA ALA A 38 42.37 -68.96 -31.52
C ALA A 38 43.02 -68.30 -32.80
N ARG A 39 44.07 -68.72 -33.54
CA ARG A 39 45.27 -69.60 -33.49
C ARG A 39 45.82 -69.75 -34.95
N TRP A 40 47.17 -69.75 -35.12
CA TRP A 40 47.99 -70.61 -36.05
C TRP A 40 48.40 -70.24 -37.51
N ASN A 41 49.74 -70.24 -37.73
CA ASN A 41 50.54 -70.97 -38.78
C ASN A 41 50.53 -70.51 -40.28
N THR A 42 51.54 -70.72 -41.17
CA THR A 42 52.87 -71.41 -41.10
C THR A 42 53.88 -71.07 -42.24
N ALA A 43 55.20 -71.15 -41.94
CA ALA A 43 56.29 -71.83 -42.69
C ALA A 43 56.99 -71.33 -44.01
N LEU A 44 58.31 -71.10 -43.87
CA LEU A 44 59.49 -71.62 -44.63
C LEU A 44 59.93 -71.12 -46.05
N LEU A 45 61.15 -70.54 -46.03
CA LEU A 45 62.38 -70.84 -46.82
C LEU A 45 62.46 -70.77 -48.36
N LEU A 46 63.62 -70.30 -48.85
CA LEU A 46 64.07 -70.38 -50.25
C LEU A 46 65.59 -70.66 -50.37
N GLY A 47 66.02 -71.26 -51.48
CA GLY A 47 67.37 -71.05 -52.07
C GLY A 47 68.52 -71.98 -51.67
N ALA A 48 69.17 -72.61 -52.66
CA ALA A 48 70.46 -73.30 -52.52
C ALA A 48 71.32 -73.18 -53.79
N LEU A 49 72.61 -73.50 -53.70
CA LEU A 49 73.71 -73.10 -54.60
C LEU A 49 73.69 -73.62 -56.05
N LEU A 50 74.42 -72.88 -56.90
CA LEU A 50 74.87 -73.19 -58.27
C LEU A 50 75.81 -74.41 -58.37
N ALA A 51 75.88 -75.00 -59.57
CA ALA A 51 77.06 -75.71 -60.08
C ALA A 51 77.11 -75.69 -61.64
N LEU A 52 78.29 -75.52 -62.23
CA LEU A 52 78.53 -75.45 -63.68
C LEU A 52 79.07 -76.77 -64.26
N SER A 53 78.90 -76.96 -65.57
CA SER A 53 79.81 -77.74 -66.44
C SER A 53 79.92 -77.07 -67.82
N ALA A 54 80.98 -77.36 -68.59
CA ALA A 54 81.35 -76.64 -69.81
C ALA A 54 81.48 -77.55 -71.05
N CYS A 55 81.49 -76.96 -72.25
CA CYS A 55 81.62 -77.66 -73.54
C CYS A 55 82.56 -76.92 -74.53
N ASP A 56 82.84 -77.54 -75.67
CA ASP A 56 83.89 -77.17 -76.64
C ASP A 56 83.59 -75.94 -77.52
N LYS A 57 84.66 -75.31 -78.03
CA LYS A 57 84.59 -74.19 -78.99
C LYS A 57 84.25 -74.67 -80.41
N ARG A 58 83.40 -73.92 -81.12
CA ARG A 58 83.10 -74.05 -82.55
C ARG A 58 83.90 -73.06 -83.41
N GLU A 59 84.00 -73.35 -84.70
CA GLU A 59 84.41 -72.42 -85.76
C GLU A 59 83.16 -71.84 -86.46
N CYS A 60 83.17 -70.56 -86.85
CA CYS A 60 82.09 -69.91 -87.62
C CYS A 60 82.62 -69.03 -88.76
N GLN A 61 81.76 -68.62 -89.71
CA GLN A 61 82.10 -67.68 -90.80
C GLN A 61 81.33 -66.36 -90.75
N VAL A 62 80.10 -66.38 -90.22
CA VAL A 62 79.30 -65.20 -89.83
C VAL A 62 78.73 -65.41 -88.43
N ASP A 63 78.32 -64.33 -87.76
CA ASP A 63 77.82 -64.38 -86.36
C ASP A 63 76.68 -65.39 -86.18
N ALA A 64 75.77 -65.47 -87.17
CA ALA A 64 74.64 -66.41 -87.20
C ALA A 64 75.03 -67.91 -87.29
N ASP A 65 76.29 -68.25 -87.58
CA ASP A 65 76.78 -69.64 -87.46
C ASP A 65 77.18 -69.98 -86.00
N CYS A 66 77.45 -68.96 -85.19
CA CYS A 66 78.00 -69.08 -83.84
C CYS A 66 76.91 -69.28 -82.77
N GLU A 67 75.67 -68.82 -83.05
CA GLU A 67 74.46 -68.95 -82.23
C GLU A 67 74.34 -70.34 -81.55
N ASP A 68 74.46 -70.38 -80.21
CA ASP A 68 74.32 -71.60 -79.43
C ASP A 68 72.86 -71.88 -78.97
N GLY A 69 71.98 -70.88 -79.11
CA GLY A 69 70.56 -70.92 -78.74
C GLY A 69 70.24 -70.35 -77.35
N ASN A 70 71.21 -69.78 -76.65
CA ASN A 70 71.10 -69.16 -75.35
C ASN A 70 70.74 -67.67 -75.47
N ALA A 71 69.53 -67.28 -75.06
CA ALA A 71 69.10 -65.87 -75.11
C ALA A 71 69.82 -64.94 -74.09
N CYS A 72 70.82 -65.45 -73.37
CA CYS A 72 71.66 -64.72 -72.42
C CYS A 72 73.10 -64.45 -72.90
N THR A 73 73.46 -64.87 -74.12
CA THR A 73 74.74 -64.54 -74.75
C THR A 73 74.55 -63.72 -76.02
N VAL A 74 75.60 -62.98 -76.39
CA VAL A 74 75.76 -62.36 -77.71
C VAL A 74 76.90 -63.11 -78.39
N ASP A 75 76.53 -63.95 -79.35
CA ASP A 75 77.45 -64.88 -80.00
C ASP A 75 78.02 -64.24 -81.27
N ALA A 76 79.34 -64.01 -81.29
CA ALA A 76 80.01 -63.31 -82.39
C ALA A 76 81.10 -64.17 -83.06
N CYS A 77 81.27 -63.98 -84.37
CA CYS A 77 82.28 -64.62 -85.21
C CYS A 77 83.60 -63.84 -85.18
N VAL A 78 84.31 -63.93 -84.06
CA VAL A 78 85.59 -63.23 -83.88
C VAL A 78 86.73 -64.12 -84.36
N ASN A 79 87.37 -63.73 -85.47
CA ASN A 79 88.50 -64.46 -86.08
C ASN A 79 88.20 -65.95 -86.40
N GLN A 80 86.98 -66.24 -86.88
CA GLN A 80 86.46 -67.58 -87.19
C GLN A 80 86.28 -68.54 -86.00
N VAL A 81 86.26 -68.03 -84.77
CA VAL A 81 85.90 -68.81 -83.58
C VAL A 81 84.62 -68.25 -82.98
N CYS A 82 83.72 -69.12 -82.51
CA CYS A 82 82.55 -68.68 -81.75
C CYS A 82 82.99 -68.11 -80.40
N GLU A 83 82.77 -66.82 -80.18
CA GLU A 83 83.02 -66.17 -78.89
C GLU A 83 81.70 -65.67 -78.29
N ALA A 84 80.97 -66.62 -77.67
CA ALA A 84 79.81 -66.34 -76.83
C ALA A 84 80.21 -65.49 -75.63
N HIS A 85 79.84 -64.21 -75.67
CA HIS A 85 79.98 -63.30 -74.53
C HIS A 85 78.65 -63.23 -73.80
N ALA A 86 78.66 -63.21 -72.45
CA ALA A 86 77.43 -62.94 -71.70
C ALA A 86 76.86 -61.58 -72.14
N ALA A 87 75.56 -61.53 -72.44
CA ALA A 87 74.87 -60.27 -72.64
C ALA A 87 74.99 -59.41 -71.38
N GLN A 88 74.85 -58.08 -71.50
CA GLN A 88 74.70 -57.24 -70.31
C GLN A 88 73.38 -57.62 -69.63
N THR A 89 73.46 -58.41 -68.57
CA THR A 89 72.31 -58.83 -67.76
C THR A 89 71.87 -57.77 -66.76
N ASP A 90 72.75 -56.81 -66.50
CA ASP A 90 72.56 -55.62 -65.65
C ASP A 90 72.03 -54.49 -66.54
N ASP A 91 70.79 -54.01 -66.30
CA ASP A 91 70.21 -52.87 -67.03
C ASP A 91 70.67 -51.50 -66.47
N GLY A 92 71.50 -51.50 -65.42
CA GLY A 92 71.93 -50.31 -64.69
C GLY A 92 70.93 -49.82 -63.65
N ASN A 93 69.88 -50.58 -63.35
CA ASN A 93 68.84 -50.25 -62.38
C ASN A 93 69.09 -50.94 -61.03
N ALA A 94 69.58 -50.19 -60.04
CA ALA A 94 69.84 -50.70 -58.69
C ALA A 94 68.57 -51.13 -57.90
N CYS A 95 67.38 -51.03 -58.51
CA CYS A 95 66.10 -51.49 -57.97
C CYS A 95 65.67 -52.89 -58.45
N THR A 96 66.39 -53.51 -59.39
CA THR A 96 66.07 -54.84 -59.91
C THR A 96 67.12 -55.89 -59.52
N ALA A 97 66.63 -57.08 -59.18
CA ALA A 97 67.42 -58.27 -58.98
C ALA A 97 67.56 -58.97 -60.33
N ASP A 98 68.66 -58.67 -61.00
CA ASP A 98 68.87 -59.04 -62.39
C ASP A 98 69.33 -60.49 -62.54
N SER A 99 68.66 -61.20 -63.43
CA SER A 99 68.88 -62.63 -63.69
C SER A 99 68.72 -62.92 -65.17
N CYS A 100 69.34 -63.99 -65.66
CA CYS A 100 69.17 -64.40 -67.05
C CYS A 100 68.91 -65.90 -67.15
N ASP A 101 67.83 -66.24 -67.85
CA ASP A 101 67.33 -67.60 -68.05
C ASP A 101 67.70 -68.03 -69.48
N PRO A 102 68.64 -68.99 -69.66
CA PRO A 102 69.15 -69.33 -71.00
C PRO A 102 68.10 -69.69 -72.04
N ALA A 103 66.91 -70.15 -71.63
CA ALA A 103 65.82 -70.51 -72.53
C ALA A 103 64.85 -69.35 -72.86
N THR A 104 64.92 -68.22 -72.15
CA THR A 104 63.96 -67.09 -72.32
C THR A 104 64.54 -65.68 -72.22
N GLY A 105 65.83 -65.51 -71.92
CA GLY A 105 66.55 -64.23 -71.95
C GLY A 105 66.66 -63.53 -70.58
N VAL A 106 67.08 -62.26 -70.62
CA VAL A 106 67.28 -61.43 -69.42
C VAL A 106 65.95 -61.10 -68.75
N LYS A 107 65.93 -61.16 -67.41
CA LYS A 107 64.78 -60.86 -66.55
C LYS A 107 65.23 -60.01 -65.36
N HIS A 108 64.85 -58.75 -65.42
CA HIS A 108 65.01 -57.75 -64.37
C HIS A 108 63.79 -57.85 -63.44
N ALA A 109 63.97 -58.37 -62.22
CA ALA A 109 62.88 -58.58 -61.26
C ALA A 109 62.92 -57.49 -60.19
N ALA A 110 61.86 -56.68 -60.06
CA ALA A 110 61.82 -55.61 -59.06
C ALA A 110 62.06 -56.15 -57.64
N ILE A 111 63.01 -55.55 -56.92
CA ILE A 111 63.28 -55.85 -55.51
C ILE A 111 62.13 -55.26 -54.67
N SER A 112 61.71 -55.97 -53.63
CA SER A 112 60.74 -55.41 -52.67
C SER A 112 61.35 -54.19 -51.99
N VAL A 113 60.74 -53.02 -52.20
CA VAL A 113 61.24 -51.74 -51.70
C VAL A 113 60.83 -51.45 -50.25
N ASP A 114 59.85 -52.19 -49.74
CA ASP A 114 59.27 -52.14 -48.39
C ASP A 114 60.17 -52.83 -47.36
N ASP A 115 60.64 -52.10 -46.33
CA ASP A 115 61.40 -52.67 -45.19
C ASP A 115 60.51 -53.21 -44.05
N GLY A 116 59.19 -53.03 -44.14
CA GLY A 116 58.21 -53.44 -43.14
C GLY A 116 58.00 -52.47 -41.99
N ASN A 117 58.52 -51.23 -42.09
CA ASN A 117 58.31 -50.16 -41.10
C ASN A 117 57.25 -49.16 -41.59
N VAL A 118 56.12 -49.05 -40.89
CA VAL A 118 55.01 -48.18 -41.30
C VAL A 118 55.34 -46.68 -41.22
N CYS A 119 56.49 -46.32 -40.63
CA CYS A 119 56.98 -44.95 -40.48
C CYS A 119 57.89 -44.47 -41.62
N THR A 120 58.11 -45.27 -42.67
CA THR A 120 58.95 -44.94 -43.82
C THR A 120 58.19 -44.95 -45.14
N ALA A 121 58.37 -43.88 -45.93
CA ALA A 121 57.90 -43.76 -47.31
C ALA A 121 58.94 -44.42 -48.22
N ASP A 122 58.61 -45.64 -48.65
CA ASP A 122 59.56 -46.52 -49.31
C ASP A 122 59.53 -46.37 -50.83
N SER A 123 60.72 -46.10 -51.37
CA SER A 123 60.94 -45.73 -52.76
C SER A 123 62.22 -46.37 -53.26
N CYS A 124 62.44 -46.38 -54.57
CA CYS A 124 63.71 -46.83 -55.13
C CYS A 124 64.12 -45.94 -56.31
N ASP A 125 65.36 -45.45 -56.26
CA ASP A 125 65.95 -44.64 -57.31
C ASP A 125 66.78 -45.57 -58.22
N PRO A 126 66.46 -45.71 -59.51
CA PRO A 126 67.18 -46.63 -60.40
C PRO A 126 68.70 -46.43 -60.43
N ALA A 127 69.20 -45.21 -60.19
CA ALA A 127 70.64 -44.94 -60.22
C ALA A 127 71.36 -45.23 -58.89
N VAL A 128 70.65 -45.53 -57.79
CA VAL A 128 71.23 -45.58 -56.43
C VAL A 128 70.67 -46.69 -55.52
N GLY A 129 69.51 -47.26 -55.83
CA GLY A 129 68.90 -48.39 -55.13
C GLY A 129 67.77 -48.01 -54.18
N VAL A 130 67.37 -48.97 -53.33
CA VAL A 130 66.23 -48.83 -52.41
C VAL A 130 66.50 -47.75 -51.37
N LYS A 131 65.50 -46.90 -51.14
CA LYS A 131 65.58 -45.69 -50.33
C LYS A 131 64.32 -45.53 -49.48
N HIS A 132 64.42 -46.00 -48.25
CA HIS A 132 63.47 -45.76 -47.17
C HIS A 132 63.64 -44.32 -46.66
N VAL A 133 62.58 -43.51 -46.70
CA VAL A 133 62.61 -42.11 -46.24
C VAL A 133 61.63 -41.97 -45.07
N ALA A 134 62.10 -41.55 -43.90
CA ALA A 134 61.22 -41.36 -42.75
C ALA A 134 60.09 -40.38 -43.11
N VAL A 135 58.85 -40.78 -42.86
CA VAL A 135 57.67 -39.93 -42.99
C VAL A 135 57.79 -38.80 -41.95
N SER A 136 57.35 -37.59 -42.28
CA SER A 136 57.21 -36.55 -41.27
C SER A 136 56.07 -36.92 -40.34
N VAL A 137 56.39 -37.14 -39.07
CA VAL A 137 55.42 -37.55 -38.03
C VAL A 137 54.98 -36.41 -37.13
N ASP A 138 55.48 -35.21 -37.42
CA ASP A 138 55.04 -33.90 -36.93
C ASP A 138 53.72 -33.55 -37.62
N ASP A 139 52.61 -33.44 -36.88
CA ASP A 139 51.31 -32.99 -37.40
C ASP A 139 51.19 -31.46 -37.52
N GLY A 140 52.22 -30.71 -37.10
CA GLY A 140 52.22 -29.26 -37.03
C GLY A 140 51.60 -28.69 -35.75
N ASN A 141 51.23 -29.53 -34.78
CA ASN A 141 50.61 -29.11 -33.52
C ASN A 141 51.61 -29.16 -32.35
N ALA A 142 52.03 -27.99 -31.87
CA ALA A 142 52.96 -27.84 -30.76
C ALA A 142 52.38 -28.27 -29.38
N CYS A 143 51.11 -28.69 -29.32
CA CYS A 143 50.45 -29.25 -28.13
C CYS A 143 50.62 -30.78 -28.01
N THR A 144 51.10 -31.45 -29.05
CA THR A 144 51.25 -32.91 -29.12
C THR A 144 52.72 -33.34 -29.04
N ALA A 145 52.97 -34.43 -28.31
CA ALA A 145 54.21 -35.16 -28.31
C ALA A 145 54.10 -36.27 -29.36
N ASP A 146 54.77 -36.06 -30.49
CA ASP A 146 54.66 -36.91 -31.67
C ASP A 146 55.73 -38.00 -31.70
N ALA A 147 55.27 -39.23 -31.93
CA ALA A 147 56.11 -40.42 -32.02
C ALA A 147 55.61 -41.36 -33.12
N CYS A 148 56.48 -42.24 -33.58
CA CYS A 148 56.09 -43.30 -34.52
C CYS A 148 56.63 -44.63 -34.03
N ASP A 149 55.74 -45.61 -33.86
CA ASP A 149 56.12 -46.99 -33.58
C ASP A 149 56.22 -47.75 -34.92
N PRO A 150 57.39 -48.32 -35.27
CA PRO A 150 57.59 -49.01 -36.54
C PRO A 150 56.61 -50.15 -36.83
N ALA A 151 55.90 -50.68 -35.83
CA ALA A 151 54.93 -51.77 -35.98
C ALA A 151 53.46 -51.32 -35.98
N THR A 152 53.14 -50.09 -35.55
CA THR A 152 51.73 -49.59 -35.48
C THR A 152 51.50 -48.22 -36.11
N GLY A 153 52.54 -47.51 -36.55
CA GLY A 153 52.43 -46.22 -37.22
C GLY A 153 52.55 -45.01 -36.29
N VAL A 154 52.06 -43.86 -36.78
CA VAL A 154 52.19 -42.55 -36.11
C VAL A 154 51.24 -42.44 -34.92
N SER A 155 51.70 -41.80 -33.85
CA SER A 155 50.99 -41.58 -32.59
C SER A 155 51.24 -40.16 -32.09
N HIS A 156 50.19 -39.34 -32.13
CA HIS A 156 50.17 -37.99 -31.57
C HIS A 156 49.57 -38.06 -30.16
N THR A 157 50.32 -37.61 -29.15
CA THR A 157 49.88 -37.69 -27.74
C THR A 157 49.84 -36.31 -27.11
N THR A 158 48.67 -35.84 -26.71
CA THR A 158 48.50 -34.51 -26.10
C THR A 158 49.36 -34.39 -24.84
N LEU A 159 50.13 -33.31 -24.74
CA LEU A 159 50.87 -32.97 -23.53
C LEU A 159 49.90 -32.70 -22.36
N ALA A 160 50.32 -32.97 -21.12
CA ALA A 160 49.58 -32.55 -19.95
C ALA A 160 49.71 -31.03 -19.80
N MET A 161 48.59 -30.30 -19.87
CA MET A 161 48.58 -28.84 -19.96
C MET A 161 48.46 -28.15 -18.59
N ASP A 162 47.92 -28.83 -17.59
CA ASP A 162 47.76 -28.37 -16.20
C ASP A 162 49.13 -28.29 -15.49
N ASP A 163 49.57 -27.08 -15.12
CA ASP A 163 50.83 -26.86 -14.37
C ASP A 163 50.70 -27.05 -12.85
N GLY A 164 49.48 -27.24 -12.35
CA GLY A 164 49.15 -27.44 -10.95
C GLY A 164 49.07 -26.17 -10.11
N ASN A 165 49.02 -24.98 -10.73
CA ASN A 165 48.88 -23.69 -10.07
C ASN A 165 47.52 -23.06 -10.39
N ALA A 166 46.67 -22.90 -9.38
CA ALA A 166 45.31 -22.36 -9.53
C ALA A 166 45.25 -20.86 -9.92
N CYS A 167 46.41 -20.21 -10.12
CA CYS A 167 46.57 -18.84 -10.59
C CYS A 167 46.89 -18.73 -12.10
N THR A 168 46.93 -19.85 -12.84
CA THR A 168 47.22 -19.89 -14.29
C THR A 168 46.04 -20.48 -15.08
N ALA A 169 45.70 -19.81 -16.18
CA ALA A 169 44.79 -20.31 -17.20
C ALA A 169 45.61 -21.00 -18.29
N ASP A 170 45.54 -22.34 -18.28
CA ASP A 170 46.38 -23.17 -19.13
C ASP A 170 45.73 -23.42 -20.49
N ALA A 171 46.28 -22.79 -21.52
CA ALA A 171 45.79 -22.84 -22.89
C ALA A 171 46.92 -23.24 -23.84
N CYS A 172 46.61 -24.04 -24.87
CA CYS A 172 47.58 -24.46 -25.85
C CYS A 172 47.14 -24.05 -27.26
N ASP A 173 47.93 -23.17 -27.89
CA ASP A 173 47.77 -22.81 -29.30
C ASP A 173 48.54 -23.83 -30.15
N PRO A 174 47.90 -24.52 -31.11
CA PRO A 174 48.58 -25.50 -31.96
C PRO A 174 49.84 -24.98 -32.67
N ASN A 175 49.96 -23.69 -32.91
CA ASN A 175 51.08 -23.08 -33.64
C ASN A 175 52.24 -22.66 -32.72
N THR A 176 52.01 -22.49 -31.41
CA THR A 176 53.02 -21.95 -30.48
C THR A 176 53.25 -22.77 -29.21
N GLY A 177 52.38 -23.74 -28.92
CA GLY A 177 52.51 -24.69 -27.82
C GLY A 177 51.77 -24.28 -26.54
N VAL A 178 52.03 -25.03 -25.46
CA VAL A 178 51.38 -24.83 -24.16
C VAL A 178 51.81 -23.50 -23.57
N SER A 179 50.83 -22.72 -23.12
CA SER A 179 51.04 -21.41 -22.51
C SER A 179 50.22 -21.31 -21.22
N HIS A 180 50.92 -20.99 -20.14
CA HIS A 180 50.38 -20.82 -18.80
C HIS A 180 50.19 -19.32 -18.58
N ALA A 181 49.02 -18.80 -18.96
CA ALA A 181 48.73 -17.37 -18.82
C ALA A 181 48.30 -17.09 -17.38
N SER A 182 48.95 -16.15 -16.69
CA SER A 182 48.49 -15.73 -15.36
C SER A 182 47.05 -15.22 -15.45
N VAL A 183 46.14 -15.82 -14.67
CA VAL A 183 44.77 -15.31 -14.51
C VAL A 183 44.87 -13.86 -14.01
N PRO A 184 44.07 -12.91 -14.53
CA PRO A 184 43.94 -11.60 -13.93
C PRO A 184 43.55 -11.74 -12.46
N VAL A 185 44.49 -11.40 -11.57
CA VAL A 185 44.30 -11.49 -10.11
C VAL A 185 43.46 -10.30 -9.61
N ASP A 186 43.58 -9.18 -10.31
CA ASP A 186 42.82 -7.94 -10.20
C ASP A 186 41.43 -8.15 -10.82
N ASP A 187 40.36 -8.07 -10.03
CA ASP A 187 38.96 -8.14 -10.50
C ASP A 187 38.45 -6.80 -11.05
N GLY A 188 39.31 -5.78 -11.10
CA GLY A 188 38.99 -4.41 -11.50
C GLY A 188 38.38 -3.57 -10.39
N ASN A 189 38.16 -4.13 -9.20
CA ASN A 189 37.44 -3.53 -8.09
C ASN A 189 38.42 -2.92 -7.06
N PRO A 190 38.53 -1.58 -6.92
CA PRO A 190 39.52 -0.98 -6.03
C PRO A 190 39.16 -1.11 -4.52
N CYS A 191 38.10 -1.85 -4.20
CA CYS A 191 37.63 -2.16 -2.84
C CYS A 191 38.18 -3.47 -2.29
N THR A 192 38.82 -4.28 -3.14
CA THR A 192 39.38 -5.58 -2.83
C THR A 192 40.91 -5.54 -2.80
N ALA A 193 41.48 -6.26 -1.83
CA ALA A 193 42.90 -6.55 -1.75
C ALA A 193 43.12 -7.92 -2.37
N ASP A 194 43.57 -7.92 -3.61
CA ASP A 194 43.67 -9.14 -4.40
C ASP A 194 44.96 -9.90 -4.13
N ALA A 195 44.81 -11.20 -3.90
CA ALA A 195 45.91 -12.13 -3.76
C ALA A 195 45.55 -13.43 -4.48
N CYS A 196 46.54 -14.11 -5.05
CA CYS A 196 46.38 -15.47 -5.53
C CYS A 196 47.32 -16.40 -4.78
N ASP A 197 46.75 -17.43 -4.14
CA ASP A 197 47.52 -18.52 -3.55
C ASP A 197 47.58 -19.67 -4.58
N PRO A 198 48.78 -20.10 -5.02
CA PRO A 198 48.93 -21.17 -6.01
C PRO A 198 48.20 -22.49 -5.70
N ALA A 199 47.89 -22.75 -4.43
CA ALA A 199 47.21 -23.97 -3.99
C ALA A 199 45.69 -23.83 -3.79
N THR A 200 45.13 -22.61 -3.74
CA THR A 200 43.68 -22.38 -3.54
C THR A 200 43.03 -21.42 -4.54
N GLY A 201 43.80 -20.76 -5.41
CA GLY A 201 43.32 -19.86 -6.45
C GLY A 201 43.30 -18.39 -6.05
N VAL A 202 42.63 -17.57 -6.86
CA VAL A 202 42.45 -16.14 -6.63
C VAL A 202 41.51 -15.91 -5.44
N SER A 203 41.84 -14.93 -4.60
CA SER A 203 41.02 -14.49 -3.47
C SER A 203 40.99 -12.96 -3.38
N HIS A 204 39.79 -12.39 -3.53
CA HIS A 204 39.52 -10.96 -3.42
C HIS A 204 39.09 -10.68 -1.97
N THR A 205 39.93 -9.99 -1.20
CA THR A 205 39.65 -9.74 0.23
C THR A 205 39.19 -8.31 0.44
N ALA A 206 37.96 -8.08 0.89
CA ALA A 206 37.44 -6.72 1.09
C ALA A 206 38.36 -5.88 2.00
N VAL A 207 38.73 -4.69 1.54
CA VAL A 207 39.51 -3.71 2.31
C VAL A 207 38.61 -3.06 3.35
N SER A 208 39.14 -2.81 4.55
CA SER A 208 38.44 -1.99 5.54
C SER A 208 38.43 -0.53 5.07
N VAL A 209 37.25 -0.05 4.68
CA VAL A 209 37.05 1.31 4.14
C VAL A 209 36.70 2.37 5.19
N ASP A 210 36.44 1.95 6.42
CA ASP A 210 36.27 2.79 7.62
C ASP A 210 37.49 3.73 7.82
N ASP A 211 37.29 5.04 7.66
CA ASP A 211 38.33 6.06 7.91
C ASP A 211 38.40 6.52 9.38
N GLY A 212 37.49 6.04 10.22
CA GLY A 212 37.36 6.37 11.63
C GLY A 212 36.64 7.68 11.92
N ASN A 213 36.01 8.32 10.94
CA ASN A 213 35.23 9.54 11.08
C ASN A 213 33.73 9.26 10.86
N ALA A 214 32.93 9.40 11.92
CA ALA A 214 31.49 9.11 11.86
C ALA A 214 30.65 10.11 11.02
N CYS A 215 31.32 11.04 10.32
CA CYS A 215 30.75 11.98 9.35
C CYS A 215 30.97 11.58 7.88
N THR A 216 31.56 10.41 7.62
CA THR A 216 31.78 9.88 6.26
C THR A 216 30.99 8.59 6.04
N ALA A 217 30.22 8.56 4.95
CA ALA A 217 29.65 7.36 4.40
C ALA A 217 30.75 6.65 3.61
N ASP A 218 31.44 5.73 4.29
CA ASP A 218 32.54 4.95 3.72
C ASP A 218 32.02 3.87 2.78
N ALA A 219 31.54 4.33 1.64
CA ALA A 219 31.16 3.51 0.50
C ALA A 219 32.40 3.14 -0.33
N CYS A 220 32.28 2.03 -1.06
CA CYS A 220 33.30 1.65 -2.02
C CYS A 220 32.63 1.14 -3.30
N ASP A 221 32.90 1.84 -4.39
CA ASP A 221 32.34 1.59 -5.71
C ASP A 221 33.30 0.69 -6.51
N PRO A 222 32.88 -0.51 -6.96
CA PRO A 222 33.72 -1.37 -7.80
C PRO A 222 34.24 -0.75 -9.10
N ALA A 223 33.68 0.39 -9.56
CA ALA A 223 34.16 1.11 -10.74
C ALA A 223 35.08 2.32 -10.45
N THR A 224 35.06 2.88 -9.23
CA THR A 224 35.82 4.11 -8.89
C THR A 224 36.62 4.06 -7.58
N GLY A 225 36.34 3.11 -6.70
CA GLY A 225 37.10 2.77 -5.50
C GLY A 225 36.54 3.32 -4.19
N VAL A 226 37.42 3.39 -3.18
CA VAL A 226 37.08 3.84 -1.83
C VAL A 226 36.70 5.33 -1.86
N SER A 227 35.46 5.63 -1.48
CA SER A 227 34.91 6.99 -1.50
C SER A 227 34.38 7.36 -0.11
N HIS A 228 35.24 8.01 0.68
CA HIS A 228 34.91 8.68 1.93
C HIS A 228 34.00 9.89 1.63
N THR A 229 32.75 9.59 1.33
CA THR A 229 31.76 10.57 0.92
C THR A 229 31.23 11.21 2.18
N ALA A 230 31.38 12.53 2.35
CA ALA A 230 30.78 13.18 3.52
C ALA A 230 29.29 12.82 3.57
N VAL A 231 28.81 12.31 4.70
CA VAL A 231 27.38 12.01 4.88
C VAL A 231 26.63 13.32 4.61
N ALA A 232 25.48 13.23 3.93
CA ALA A 232 24.57 14.36 3.86
C ALA A 232 24.15 14.69 5.31
N VAL A 233 24.77 15.72 5.88
CA VAL A 233 24.46 16.16 7.24
C VAL A 233 23.04 16.73 7.30
N ASP A 234 22.63 17.36 6.21
CA ASP A 234 21.26 17.73 5.86
C ASP A 234 20.42 16.45 5.67
N ASP A 235 19.49 16.17 6.59
CA ASP A 235 18.54 15.04 6.50
C ASP A 235 17.39 15.29 5.49
N GLY A 236 17.50 16.32 4.65
CA GLY A 236 16.44 16.76 3.74
C GLY A 236 15.29 17.46 4.47
N ASN A 237 15.57 17.95 5.68
CA ASN A 237 14.61 18.40 6.66
C ASN A 237 14.97 19.82 7.11
N ALA A 238 14.33 20.82 6.55
CA ALA A 238 14.64 22.23 6.84
C ALA A 238 14.20 22.71 8.25
N CYS A 239 13.98 21.76 9.17
CA CYS A 239 13.65 21.92 10.58
C CYS A 239 14.80 21.55 11.52
N THR A 240 15.91 21.05 10.99
CA THR A 240 17.08 20.59 11.75
C THR A 240 18.30 21.49 11.47
N ALA A 241 19.14 21.63 12.49
CA ALA A 241 20.36 22.44 12.47
C ALA A 241 21.54 21.49 12.39
N ASP A 242 21.89 21.10 11.17
CA ASP A 242 22.74 19.95 10.96
C ASP A 242 24.21 20.24 11.23
N ALA A 243 24.73 19.50 12.20
CA ALA A 243 26.14 19.45 12.53
C ALA A 243 26.60 17.99 12.49
N CYS A 244 27.88 17.77 12.23
CA CYS A 244 28.48 16.46 12.40
C CYS A 244 29.77 16.56 13.21
N ASP A 245 29.85 15.76 14.27
CA ASP A 245 31.04 15.65 15.10
C ASP A 245 31.85 14.41 14.63
N PRO A 246 33.11 14.56 14.21
CA PRO A 246 33.92 13.45 13.69
C PRO A 246 34.11 12.25 14.63
N SER A 247 33.76 12.38 15.92
CA SER A 247 33.84 11.33 16.93
C SER A 247 32.49 10.85 17.48
N MET A 248 31.39 11.53 17.17
CA MET A 248 30.03 11.18 17.65
C MET A 248 29.00 11.00 16.52
N GLY A 249 29.31 11.39 15.29
CA GLY A 249 28.46 11.22 14.11
C GLY A 249 27.61 12.44 13.77
N VAL A 250 26.69 12.24 12.82
CA VAL A 250 25.75 13.27 12.39
C VAL A 250 24.76 13.56 13.52
N SER A 251 24.48 14.84 13.76
CA SER A 251 23.61 15.32 14.83
C SER A 251 22.63 16.36 14.28
N HIS A 252 21.43 15.88 13.99
CA HIS A 252 20.29 16.69 13.60
C HIS A 252 19.68 17.31 14.86
N VAL A 253 20.14 18.51 15.23
CA VAL A 253 19.58 19.24 16.37
C VAL A 253 18.37 20.03 15.89
N ALA A 254 17.17 19.70 16.36
CA ALA A 254 15.96 20.43 15.97
C ALA A 254 16.14 21.95 16.16
N VAL A 255 15.87 22.72 15.11
CA VAL A 255 15.78 24.18 15.16
C VAL A 255 14.64 24.54 16.10
N SER A 256 14.80 25.61 16.88
CA SER A 256 13.68 26.19 17.62
C SER A 256 12.66 26.72 16.60
N VAL A 257 11.62 25.94 16.33
CA VAL A 257 10.50 26.36 15.49
C VAL A 257 9.71 27.52 16.11
N ASP A 258 9.70 27.55 17.45
CA ASP A 258 9.16 28.62 18.30
C ASP A 258 9.87 29.96 18.02
N ASP A 259 9.14 30.92 17.43
CA ASP A 259 9.61 32.31 17.24
C ASP A 259 9.36 33.21 18.47
N GLN A 260 8.83 32.64 19.55
CA GLN A 260 8.33 33.27 20.77
C GLN A 260 7.12 34.19 20.56
N ASN A 261 6.35 33.99 19.48
CA ASN A 261 5.06 34.62 19.24
C ASN A 261 3.95 33.55 19.29
N ALA A 262 3.28 33.46 20.44
CA ALA A 262 2.19 32.50 20.67
C ALA A 262 0.90 32.74 19.83
N CYS A 263 0.98 33.60 18.80
CA CYS A 263 -0.02 33.78 17.75
C CYS A 263 0.33 33.07 16.44
N THR A 264 1.44 32.34 16.38
CA THR A 264 1.80 31.47 15.25
C THR A 264 1.77 30.00 15.69
N ALA A 265 1.11 29.19 14.87
CA ALA A 265 1.26 27.75 14.88
C ALA A 265 2.59 27.46 14.19
N ASP A 266 3.63 27.39 15.00
CA ASP A 266 5.01 27.14 14.55
C ASP A 266 5.18 25.66 14.17
N SER A 267 4.61 25.32 13.02
CA SER A 267 4.91 24.09 12.32
C SER A 267 6.23 24.23 11.58
N CYS A 268 6.89 23.11 11.34
CA CYS A 268 7.97 23.05 10.39
C CYS A 268 7.73 21.87 9.45
N ASP A 269 7.76 22.17 8.15
CA ASP A 269 7.63 21.19 7.08
C ASP A 269 9.04 20.75 6.68
N PRO A 270 9.41 19.46 6.80
CA PRO A 270 10.72 18.97 6.40
C PRO A 270 11.12 19.43 4.99
N ALA A 271 10.17 19.44 4.04
CA ALA A 271 10.45 19.78 2.66
C ALA A 271 10.61 21.29 2.37
N THR A 272 10.15 22.18 3.25
CA THR A 272 10.09 23.63 2.95
C THR A 272 10.47 24.59 4.11
N GLY A 273 10.69 24.08 5.32
CA GLY A 273 11.27 24.82 6.45
C GLY A 273 10.29 25.23 7.55
N VAL A 274 10.76 26.12 8.43
CA VAL A 274 9.98 26.62 9.57
C VAL A 274 8.90 27.60 9.07
N HIS A 275 7.64 27.33 9.40
CA HIS A 275 6.47 28.11 8.99
C HIS A 275 5.72 28.67 10.19
N HIS A 276 5.93 29.95 10.45
CA HIS A 276 5.18 30.73 11.44
C HIS A 276 3.77 31.03 10.90
N THR A 277 2.91 30.02 10.91
CA THR A 277 1.56 30.10 10.35
C THR A 277 0.66 30.80 11.34
N ALA A 278 0.10 31.97 11.01
CA ALA A 278 -0.76 32.71 11.94
C ALA A 278 -1.93 31.81 12.40
N VAL A 279 -2.07 31.61 13.71
CA VAL A 279 -3.16 30.82 14.30
C VAL A 279 -4.49 31.43 13.89
N ALA A 280 -5.45 30.60 13.50
CA ALA A 280 -6.83 31.04 13.33
C ALA A 280 -7.34 31.54 14.69
N VAL A 281 -7.39 32.87 14.85
CA VAL A 281 -7.79 33.49 16.12
C VAL A 281 -9.28 33.33 16.43
N ASP A 282 -10.09 33.18 15.38
CA ASP A 282 -11.52 32.92 15.41
C ASP A 282 -11.77 31.48 15.89
N ASP A 283 -12.36 31.28 17.07
CA ASP A 283 -12.73 29.94 17.57
C ASP A 283 -14.05 29.42 16.97
N GLY A 284 -14.59 30.10 15.96
CA GLY A 284 -15.88 29.81 15.34
C GLY A 284 -17.08 30.18 16.23
N ASN A 285 -16.83 30.85 17.36
CA ASN A 285 -17.80 31.12 18.39
C ASN A 285 -18.17 32.62 18.40
N VAL A 286 -19.40 32.93 17.97
CA VAL A 286 -19.86 34.32 17.77
C VAL A 286 -20.04 35.09 19.11
N CYS A 287 -19.79 34.42 20.24
CA CYS A 287 -19.86 34.96 21.60
C CYS A 287 -18.51 35.41 22.17
N THR A 288 -17.40 35.19 21.45
CA THR A 288 -16.04 35.54 21.86
C THR A 288 -15.50 36.70 21.02
N ALA A 289 -14.75 37.59 21.67
CA ALA A 289 -14.04 38.70 21.05
C ALA A 289 -12.58 38.32 20.92
N ASP A 290 -12.26 37.71 19.79
CA ASP A 290 -10.96 37.07 19.62
C ASP A 290 -9.86 38.07 19.35
N SER A 291 -8.79 37.93 20.12
CA SER A 291 -7.56 38.66 19.91
C SER A 291 -6.38 37.81 20.34
N CYS A 292 -5.30 37.86 19.59
CA CYS A 292 -4.06 37.19 19.97
C CYS A 292 -2.98 38.20 20.35
N ASN A 293 -2.30 37.91 21.46
CA ASN A 293 -1.17 38.67 21.95
C ASN A 293 0.10 37.80 21.82
N PRO A 294 1.11 38.22 21.03
CA PRO A 294 2.33 37.44 20.81
C PRO A 294 3.00 36.90 22.08
N ALA A 295 2.91 37.62 23.20
CA ALA A 295 3.53 37.22 24.46
C ALA A 295 2.66 36.32 25.37
N THR A 296 1.38 36.08 25.04
CA THR A 296 0.45 35.31 25.90
C THR A 296 -0.51 34.36 25.17
N GLY A 297 -0.49 34.34 23.83
CA GLY A 297 -1.31 33.45 23.01
C GLY A 297 -2.64 34.04 22.57
N VAL A 298 -3.45 33.20 21.92
CA VAL A 298 -4.82 33.54 21.53
C VAL A 298 -5.69 33.68 22.78
N THR A 299 -6.47 34.75 22.85
CA THR A 299 -7.37 35.04 23.97
C THR A 299 -8.79 35.27 23.46
N HIS A 300 -9.64 34.26 23.70
CA HIS A 300 -11.06 34.27 23.41
C HIS A 300 -11.80 34.97 24.56
N ALA A 301 -11.92 36.29 24.47
CA ALA A 301 -12.53 37.09 25.53
C ALA A 301 -14.06 37.07 25.38
N ALA A 302 -14.77 36.40 26.29
CA ALA A 302 -16.24 36.34 26.27
C ALA A 302 -16.85 37.76 26.18
N VAL A 303 -17.68 38.00 25.17
CA VAL A 303 -18.39 39.26 24.98
C VAL A 303 -19.38 39.45 26.13
N SER A 304 -19.53 40.69 26.62
CA SER A 304 -20.55 41.02 27.60
C SER A 304 -21.93 40.90 26.96
N VAL A 305 -22.64 39.79 27.26
CA VAL A 305 -23.97 39.51 26.71
C VAL A 305 -25.13 40.17 27.46
N ASP A 306 -24.85 40.76 28.63
CA ASP A 306 -25.79 41.59 29.41
C ASP A 306 -26.09 42.88 28.62
N ASP A 307 -27.35 43.07 28.15
CA ASP A 307 -27.80 44.30 27.49
C ASP A 307 -28.24 45.41 28.48
N GLY A 308 -28.27 45.10 29.78
CA GLY A 308 -28.72 45.97 30.85
C GLY A 308 -30.23 45.97 31.11
N ASN A 309 -31.00 45.05 30.50
CA ASN A 309 -32.45 44.98 30.60
C ASN A 309 -32.89 43.89 31.60
N ALA A 310 -33.47 44.29 32.73
CA ALA A 310 -33.96 43.37 33.77
C ALA A 310 -35.21 42.54 33.36
N CYS A 311 -35.58 42.52 32.08
CA CYS A 311 -36.67 41.77 31.50
C CYS A 311 -36.23 40.71 30.47
N THR A 312 -34.93 40.56 30.22
CA THR A 312 -34.37 39.51 29.35
C THR A 312 -33.50 38.52 30.13
N ALA A 313 -33.50 37.27 29.67
CA ALA A 313 -32.56 36.24 30.06
C ALA A 313 -31.50 36.19 28.96
N ASP A 314 -30.37 36.82 29.23
CA ASP A 314 -29.31 36.98 28.26
C ASP A 314 -28.44 35.73 28.19
N THR A 315 -28.41 35.13 27.00
CA THR A 315 -27.70 33.88 26.71
C THR A 315 -26.87 34.06 25.46
N CYS A 316 -25.93 33.14 25.22
CA CYS A 316 -25.14 33.14 24.00
C CYS A 316 -25.06 31.74 23.44
N ASP A 317 -25.50 31.60 22.19
CA ASP A 317 -25.38 30.37 21.42
C ASP A 317 -24.06 30.44 20.63
N PRO A 318 -23.13 29.47 20.76
CA PRO A 318 -21.84 29.57 20.10
C PRO A 318 -21.91 29.75 18.57
N ILE A 319 -22.97 29.25 17.93
CA ILE A 319 -23.13 29.29 16.47
C ILE A 319 -24.05 30.44 16.03
N ALA A 320 -25.09 30.74 16.80
CA ALA A 320 -26.08 31.79 16.47
C ALA A 320 -25.82 33.16 17.11
N GLY A 321 -24.90 33.25 18.08
CA GLY A 321 -24.49 34.47 18.76
C GLY A 321 -25.36 34.89 19.96
N VAL A 322 -25.26 36.17 20.32
CA VAL A 322 -25.90 36.76 21.50
C VAL A 322 -27.43 36.76 21.35
N LYS A 323 -28.13 36.22 22.35
CA LYS A 323 -29.58 36.00 22.33
C LYS A 323 -30.23 36.45 23.65
N HIS A 324 -31.00 37.53 23.55
CA HIS A 324 -31.78 38.12 24.63
C HIS A 324 -33.21 37.58 24.59
N GLU A 325 -33.54 36.54 25.37
CA GLU A 325 -34.92 36.03 25.44
C GLU A 325 -35.73 36.78 26.48
N ALA A 326 -36.94 37.24 26.12
CA ALA A 326 -37.81 37.91 27.09
C ALA A 326 -38.25 36.95 28.20
N VAL A 327 -37.98 37.32 29.47
CA VAL A 327 -38.42 36.54 30.63
C VAL A 327 -39.95 36.47 30.63
N ALA A 328 -40.50 35.27 30.82
CA ALA A 328 -41.95 35.08 30.89
C ALA A 328 -42.55 35.92 32.03
N VAL A 329 -43.37 36.91 31.68
CA VAL A 329 -43.91 37.91 32.62
C VAL A 329 -45.23 37.50 33.29
N ASP A 330 -45.83 36.41 32.82
CA ASP A 330 -47.17 35.93 33.15
C ASP A 330 -47.16 35.10 34.46
N ASP A 331 -47.89 35.53 35.50
CA ASP A 331 -48.04 34.77 36.76
C ASP A 331 -49.10 33.65 36.71
N ALA A 332 -49.71 33.42 35.53
CA ALA A 332 -50.80 32.49 35.25
C ALA A 332 -52.10 32.75 36.04
N ASN A 333 -52.29 33.96 36.57
CA ASN A 333 -53.54 34.40 37.20
C ASN A 333 -54.30 35.36 36.26
N ALA A 334 -55.39 34.88 35.68
CA ALA A 334 -56.14 35.60 34.65
C ALA A 334 -56.95 36.83 35.18
N CYS A 335 -56.84 37.17 36.47
CA CYS A 335 -57.35 38.41 37.05
C CYS A 335 -56.26 39.50 37.22
N THR A 336 -55.00 39.23 36.86
CA THR A 336 -53.89 40.20 36.80
C THR A 336 -53.54 40.60 35.37
N ALA A 337 -53.00 41.80 35.21
CA ALA A 337 -52.42 42.32 33.98
C ALA A 337 -50.93 42.57 34.20
N ASP A 338 -50.13 41.89 33.39
CA ASP A 338 -48.71 41.69 33.67
C ASP A 338 -47.81 42.48 32.73
N SER A 339 -46.71 42.96 33.27
CA SER A 339 -45.79 43.86 32.58
C SER A 339 -44.39 43.73 33.15
N CYS A 340 -43.37 43.93 32.32
CA CYS A 340 -42.00 44.06 32.81
C CYS A 340 -41.44 45.44 32.48
N ASP A 341 -40.72 46.01 33.45
CA ASP A 341 -40.10 47.31 33.41
C ASP A 341 -38.58 47.12 33.26
N PRO A 342 -37.96 47.48 32.12
CA PRO A 342 -36.55 47.16 31.83
C PRO A 342 -35.53 47.59 32.89
N ALA A 343 -35.85 48.56 33.75
CA ALA A 343 -34.98 49.04 34.81
C ALA A 343 -35.30 48.44 36.21
N THR A 344 -36.41 47.72 36.36
CA THR A 344 -36.89 47.24 37.69
C THR A 344 -37.59 45.88 37.72
N GLY A 345 -37.74 45.17 36.59
CA GLY A 345 -38.27 43.81 36.51
C GLY A 345 -39.82 43.70 36.41
N VAL A 346 -40.31 42.48 36.59
CA VAL A 346 -41.72 42.07 36.37
C VAL A 346 -42.67 42.63 37.45
N LYS A 347 -43.88 43.00 37.03
CA LYS A 347 -44.94 43.65 37.83
C LYS A 347 -46.33 43.18 37.39
N HIS A 348 -47.09 42.63 38.34
CA HIS A 348 -48.46 42.12 38.16
C HIS A 348 -49.47 43.10 38.78
N ALA A 349 -50.54 43.47 38.08
CA ALA A 349 -51.52 44.47 38.54
C ALA A 349 -52.99 44.03 38.32
N ALA A 350 -53.82 44.07 39.36
CA ALA A 350 -55.19 43.54 39.30
C ALA A 350 -56.12 44.32 38.35
N VAL A 351 -56.91 43.58 37.56
CA VAL A 351 -57.85 44.09 36.55
C VAL A 351 -59.20 44.49 37.16
N SER A 352 -59.92 45.43 36.52
CA SER A 352 -61.26 45.85 36.92
C SER A 352 -62.35 45.02 36.23
N VAL A 353 -63.42 44.67 36.94
CA VAL A 353 -64.31 43.53 36.63
C VAL A 353 -65.79 43.91 36.43
N ASP A 354 -66.05 45.10 35.89
CA ASP A 354 -67.38 45.67 35.65
C ASP A 354 -67.46 46.11 34.17
N ASP A 355 -68.31 45.47 33.36
CA ASP A 355 -68.45 45.80 31.92
C ASP A 355 -69.44 46.94 31.62
N GLY A 356 -70.23 47.36 32.61
CA GLY A 356 -71.25 48.40 32.49
C GLY A 356 -72.49 48.03 31.66
N ASN A 357 -72.73 46.75 31.38
CA ASN A 357 -73.88 46.25 30.62
C ASN A 357 -75.03 45.82 31.56
N ALA A 358 -76.28 46.13 31.18
CA ALA A 358 -77.47 45.81 31.99
C ALA A 358 -78.03 44.39 31.79
N CYS A 359 -77.50 43.65 30.81
CA CYS A 359 -77.86 42.26 30.50
C CYS A 359 -76.86 41.22 31.06
N THR A 360 -75.93 41.61 31.94
CA THR A 360 -74.85 40.75 32.50
C THR A 360 -74.82 40.78 34.04
N THR A 361 -74.08 39.82 34.61
CA THR A 361 -73.67 39.83 36.02
C THR A 361 -72.24 39.32 36.16
N ASP A 362 -71.43 40.06 36.91
CA ASP A 362 -69.98 40.07 36.72
C ASP A 362 -69.19 39.50 37.92
N SER A 363 -68.09 38.81 37.63
CA SER A 363 -67.15 38.27 38.61
C SER A 363 -65.77 37.98 37.97
N CYS A 364 -64.75 37.62 38.76
CA CYS A 364 -63.47 37.11 38.23
C CYS A 364 -63.02 35.89 39.04
N ASP A 365 -62.60 34.83 38.35
CA ASP A 365 -61.99 33.65 38.93
C ASP A 365 -60.49 33.60 38.55
N PRO A 366 -59.54 33.47 39.50
CA PRO A 366 -58.11 33.49 39.19
C PRO A 366 -57.65 32.47 38.14
N ALA A 367 -58.37 31.35 37.96
CA ALA A 367 -58.01 30.30 37.01
C ALA A 367 -58.77 30.40 35.67
N MET A 368 -59.76 31.29 35.54
CA MET A 368 -60.61 31.40 34.33
C MET A 368 -60.81 32.84 33.82
N GLY A 369 -60.35 33.85 34.57
CA GLY A 369 -60.40 35.26 34.19
C GLY A 369 -61.71 35.96 34.58
N VAL A 370 -61.93 37.13 33.98
CA VAL A 370 -63.14 37.94 34.20
C VAL A 370 -64.33 37.29 33.46
N ALA A 371 -65.40 37.00 34.19
CA ALA A 371 -66.58 36.30 33.71
C ALA A 371 -67.84 37.18 33.84
N HIS A 372 -68.37 37.58 32.69
CA HIS A 372 -69.61 38.34 32.53
C HIS A 372 -70.73 37.39 32.11
N VAL A 373 -71.60 36.99 33.06
CA VAL A 373 -72.65 36.01 32.80
C VAL A 373 -73.90 36.71 32.27
N ALA A 374 -74.22 36.45 30.99
CA ALA A 374 -75.39 37.01 30.33
C ALA A 374 -76.72 36.49 30.92
N ILE A 375 -77.70 37.37 31.00
CA ILE A 375 -79.09 37.05 31.36
C ILE A 375 -79.79 36.47 30.11
N ASP A 376 -80.24 35.23 30.22
CA ASP A 376 -80.95 34.51 29.15
C ASP A 376 -82.29 35.20 28.79
N PRO A 377 -82.50 35.59 27.52
CA PRO A 377 -83.73 36.23 27.06
C PRO A 377 -84.84 35.28 26.59
N ASP A 378 -84.62 33.97 26.49
CA ASP A 378 -85.53 33.00 25.85
C ASP A 378 -86.83 32.74 26.66
N ASP A 379 -88.02 32.88 26.04
CA ASP A 379 -89.31 32.48 26.65
C ASP A 379 -89.72 31.01 26.42
N SER A 380 -88.84 30.23 25.79
CA SER A 380 -88.98 28.81 25.43
C SER A 380 -90.04 28.52 24.35
N ASN A 381 -90.30 29.47 23.44
CA ASN A 381 -91.17 29.30 22.27
C ASN A 381 -90.38 29.37 20.96
N VAL A 382 -90.17 28.22 20.30
CA VAL A 382 -89.30 28.09 19.11
C VAL A 382 -89.81 28.83 17.85
N CYS A 383 -91.00 29.44 17.91
CA CYS A 383 -91.55 30.29 16.84
C CYS A 383 -91.32 31.81 17.07
N THR A 384 -90.65 32.18 18.16
CA THR A 384 -90.20 33.55 18.46
C THR A 384 -88.66 33.64 18.49
N SER A 385 -88.15 34.84 18.24
CA SER A 385 -86.75 35.23 18.33
C SER A 385 -86.59 36.34 19.36
N ASP A 386 -85.72 36.07 20.31
CA ASP A 386 -85.65 36.76 21.60
C ASP A 386 -84.29 37.44 21.78
N SER A 387 -84.26 38.54 22.52
CA SER A 387 -83.14 39.48 22.51
C SER A 387 -83.06 40.29 23.80
N CYS A 388 -81.83 40.56 24.28
CA CYS A 388 -81.58 41.51 25.36
C CYS A 388 -80.88 42.75 24.79
N ASP A 389 -81.44 43.94 25.02
CA ASP A 389 -80.82 45.23 24.68
C ASP A 389 -79.88 45.65 25.83
N PRO A 390 -78.56 45.78 25.61
CA PRO A 390 -77.57 46.05 26.67
C PRO A 390 -77.81 47.32 27.51
N ALA A 391 -78.67 48.23 27.06
CA ALA A 391 -79.03 49.45 27.77
C ALA A 391 -80.43 49.39 28.43
N THR A 392 -81.29 48.41 28.09
CA THR A 392 -82.71 48.40 28.51
C THR A 392 -83.36 47.03 28.82
N GLY A 393 -82.80 45.88 28.41
CA GLY A 393 -83.26 44.53 28.80
C GLY A 393 -83.99 43.70 27.72
N VAL A 394 -84.68 42.64 28.17
CA VAL A 394 -85.20 41.51 27.35
C VAL A 394 -86.48 41.83 26.54
N LYS A 395 -86.61 41.23 25.34
CA LYS A 395 -87.71 41.40 24.37
C LYS A 395 -87.82 40.26 23.34
N HIS A 396 -89.05 39.86 22.99
CA HIS A 396 -89.43 38.69 22.15
C HIS A 396 -90.19 39.09 20.85
N THR A 397 -89.99 38.39 19.71
CA THR A 397 -90.61 38.73 18.38
C THR A 397 -90.84 37.50 17.46
N ALA A 398 -91.92 37.39 16.66
CA ALA A 398 -92.21 36.17 15.86
C ALA A 398 -91.48 36.04 14.50
N VAL A 399 -91.23 34.80 14.05
CA VAL A 399 -90.42 34.42 12.86
C VAL A 399 -91.27 33.96 11.65
N ALA A 400 -90.70 33.99 10.42
CA ALA A 400 -91.33 33.57 9.15
C ALA A 400 -90.62 32.36 8.51
N VAL A 401 -91.33 31.57 7.70
CA VAL A 401 -91.04 30.13 7.47
C VAL A 401 -91.26 29.65 6.02
N ASP A 402 -90.59 30.30 5.06
CA ASP A 402 -90.64 30.02 3.60
C ASP A 402 -89.24 30.29 3.01
N ASP A 403 -88.58 29.28 2.45
CA ASP A 403 -87.18 29.35 1.95
C ASP A 403 -87.06 29.80 0.49
N GLY A 404 -88.15 29.74 -0.29
CA GLY A 404 -88.22 30.15 -1.69
C GLY A 404 -87.54 29.22 -2.71
N ASN A 405 -87.15 28.00 -2.34
CA ASN A 405 -86.47 27.02 -3.20
C ASN A 405 -87.41 25.91 -3.70
N VAL A 406 -87.44 25.66 -5.01
CA VAL A 406 -88.37 24.69 -5.62
C VAL A 406 -87.90 23.23 -5.48
N CYS A 407 -86.69 23.02 -4.94
CA CYS A 407 -86.13 21.69 -4.65
C CYS A 407 -86.32 21.24 -3.18
N THR A 408 -87.04 22.02 -2.37
CA THR A 408 -87.41 21.76 -0.96
C THR A 408 -88.93 21.90 -0.73
N VAL A 409 -89.42 21.52 0.45
CA VAL A 409 -90.83 21.67 0.90
C VAL A 409 -90.85 21.97 2.40
N ASP A 410 -91.63 23.00 2.80
CA ASP A 410 -91.41 23.73 4.04
C ASP A 410 -92.55 23.62 5.06
N SER A 411 -92.23 23.50 6.36
CA SER A 411 -93.19 23.76 7.45
C SER A 411 -92.53 24.07 8.80
N CYS A 412 -93.32 24.47 9.81
CA CYS A 412 -92.84 24.77 11.17
C CYS A 412 -93.80 24.28 12.26
N ASP A 413 -93.25 23.66 13.32
CA ASP A 413 -94.00 23.20 14.50
C ASP A 413 -93.44 23.86 15.80
N PRO A 414 -94.29 24.40 16.71
CA PRO A 414 -93.83 25.09 17.92
C PRO A 414 -93.04 24.25 18.95
N ALA A 415 -92.92 22.93 18.77
CA ALA A 415 -92.10 22.05 19.61
C ALA A 415 -90.91 21.41 18.86
N LEU A 416 -90.78 21.59 17.55
CA LEU A 416 -89.73 20.97 16.71
C LEU A 416 -89.04 21.93 15.71
N GLY A 417 -89.54 23.16 15.54
CA GLY A 417 -88.94 24.18 14.67
C GLY A 417 -89.33 24.08 13.20
N VAL A 418 -88.64 24.86 12.36
CA VAL A 418 -88.80 24.91 10.89
C VAL A 418 -88.00 23.76 10.25
N HIS A 419 -88.53 23.13 9.19
CA HIS A 419 -87.87 22.03 8.48
C HIS A 419 -88.18 21.99 6.98
N HIS A 420 -87.20 21.48 6.22
CA HIS A 420 -87.12 21.46 4.75
C HIS A 420 -86.41 20.15 4.29
N GLU A 421 -86.90 19.44 3.28
CA GLU A 421 -86.26 18.19 2.76
C GLU A 421 -85.84 18.26 1.27
N PRO A 422 -84.59 17.89 0.88
CA PRO A 422 -84.10 17.96 -0.51
C PRO A 422 -84.32 16.69 -1.38
N SER A 423 -83.95 16.75 -2.66
CA SER A 423 -84.04 15.64 -3.65
C SER A 423 -82.74 15.41 -4.46
N ASN A 424 -82.50 14.18 -4.95
CA ASN A 424 -81.20 13.69 -5.46
C ASN A 424 -81.16 13.50 -7.02
N PRO A 425 -80.10 13.92 -7.75
CA PRO A 425 -80.12 13.99 -9.23
C PRO A 425 -79.18 13.06 -10.06
N ASP A 426 -78.30 12.24 -9.47
CA ASP A 426 -77.20 11.51 -10.18
C ASP A 426 -77.63 10.24 -10.97
N ASP A 427 -77.11 10.04 -12.18
CA ASP A 427 -77.35 8.86 -13.07
C ASP A 427 -76.21 7.82 -13.14
N GLY A 428 -74.97 8.18 -12.78
CA GLY A 428 -73.84 7.26 -12.68
C GLY A 428 -73.10 6.85 -13.97
N ASN A 429 -73.17 7.61 -15.08
CA ASN A 429 -72.44 7.32 -16.32
C ASN A 429 -71.25 8.27 -16.60
N ALA A 430 -70.03 7.73 -16.75
CA ALA A 430 -68.79 8.50 -16.95
C ALA A 430 -68.66 9.20 -18.33
N CYS A 431 -69.56 8.92 -19.28
CA CYS A 431 -69.64 9.65 -20.57
C CYS A 431 -70.70 10.78 -20.58
N THR A 432 -71.32 11.06 -19.44
CA THR A 432 -72.30 12.15 -19.24
C THR A 432 -71.91 13.05 -18.06
N THR A 433 -72.61 14.18 -17.89
CA THR A 433 -72.46 15.12 -16.78
C THR A 433 -73.81 15.65 -16.29
N ASP A 434 -73.96 15.70 -14.96
CA ASP A 434 -75.25 15.75 -14.27
C ASP A 434 -75.38 16.97 -13.34
N SER A 435 -76.58 17.54 -13.24
CA SER A 435 -76.85 18.72 -12.39
C SER A 435 -78.32 18.90 -12.02
N CYS A 436 -78.59 19.71 -10.99
CA CYS A 436 -79.93 20.17 -10.63
C CYS A 436 -79.93 21.70 -10.45
N ASP A 437 -80.80 22.39 -11.19
CA ASP A 437 -80.97 23.83 -11.16
C ASP A 437 -82.12 24.23 -10.19
N PRO A 438 -81.91 25.10 -9.19
CA PRO A 438 -82.92 25.45 -8.19
C PRO A 438 -84.10 26.30 -8.71
N VAL A 439 -84.12 26.64 -10.00
CA VAL A 439 -85.23 27.30 -10.71
C VAL A 439 -85.89 26.36 -11.74
N PHE A 440 -85.18 25.35 -12.26
CA PHE A 440 -85.65 24.53 -13.39
C PHE A 440 -85.59 22.99 -13.23
N GLY A 441 -84.84 22.44 -12.26
CA GLY A 441 -84.75 21.00 -11.99
C GLY A 441 -83.55 20.28 -12.61
N VAL A 442 -83.64 18.94 -12.70
CA VAL A 442 -82.53 18.01 -13.02
C VAL A 442 -82.22 17.90 -14.53
N LYS A 443 -80.93 17.77 -14.89
CA LYS A 443 -80.43 17.69 -16.28
C LYS A 443 -79.12 16.87 -16.41
N HIS A 444 -78.96 16.19 -17.55
CA HIS A 444 -77.81 15.37 -17.95
C HIS A 444 -77.38 15.70 -19.39
N ASP A 445 -76.07 15.76 -19.72
CA ASP A 445 -75.51 16.00 -21.08
C ASP A 445 -74.32 15.08 -21.41
N ALA A 446 -74.01 14.83 -22.71
CA ALA A 446 -73.00 13.87 -23.18
C ALA A 446 -71.85 14.46 -24.02
N ILE A 447 -70.71 13.75 -24.10
CA ILE A 447 -69.43 14.18 -24.73
C ILE A 447 -69.26 13.61 -26.17
N ALA A 448 -68.47 14.28 -27.03
CA ALA A 448 -68.20 13.89 -28.42
C ALA A 448 -66.69 13.74 -28.72
N THR A 449 -66.32 12.84 -29.64
CA THR A 449 -64.94 12.33 -29.84
C THR A 449 -64.65 12.00 -31.32
N ASP A 450 -64.32 13.02 -32.11
CA ASP A 450 -64.01 12.95 -33.56
C ASP A 450 -63.06 14.13 -33.86
N ASP A 451 -61.84 13.87 -34.34
CA ASP A 451 -60.78 14.87 -34.55
C ASP A 451 -60.82 15.55 -35.93
N GLY A 452 -61.54 14.94 -36.89
CA GLY A 452 -61.79 15.49 -38.22
C GLY A 452 -60.70 15.27 -39.28
N ASN A 453 -59.69 14.42 -39.05
CA ASN A 453 -58.63 14.12 -40.03
C ASN A 453 -58.85 12.79 -40.78
N ALA A 454 -58.67 12.79 -42.11
CA ALA A 454 -58.99 11.64 -42.97
C ALA A 454 -57.87 10.58 -43.10
N CYS A 455 -56.64 10.84 -42.64
CA CYS A 455 -55.57 9.83 -42.56
C CYS A 455 -55.43 9.24 -41.11
N THR A 456 -56.45 9.34 -40.24
CA THR A 456 -56.52 8.84 -38.83
C THR A 456 -57.84 8.09 -38.48
N MET A 457 -57.96 7.54 -37.26
CA MET A 457 -59.14 6.78 -36.76
C MET A 457 -59.33 6.89 -35.23
N ASP A 458 -60.58 7.13 -34.79
CA ASP A 458 -60.91 7.62 -33.43
C ASP A 458 -61.96 6.77 -32.67
N GLY A 459 -62.00 6.86 -31.33
CA GLY A 459 -63.02 6.20 -30.49
C GLY A 459 -63.01 6.60 -29.01
N CYS A 460 -63.94 6.01 -28.22
CA CYS A 460 -64.08 6.24 -26.76
C CYS A 460 -64.67 5.01 -26.04
N LEU A 461 -64.21 4.72 -24.80
CA LEU A 461 -64.63 3.55 -23.99
C LEU A 461 -65.21 3.94 -22.61
N PRO A 462 -66.31 3.31 -22.13
CA PRO A 462 -67.04 3.76 -20.93
C PRO A 462 -66.32 3.74 -19.58
N GLU A 463 -65.18 3.03 -19.46
CA GLU A 463 -64.38 2.98 -18.22
C GLU A 463 -63.00 3.67 -18.35
N GLU A 464 -62.58 4.09 -19.56
CA GLU A 464 -61.21 4.63 -19.80
C GLU A 464 -61.11 5.90 -20.71
N GLY A 465 -62.13 6.26 -21.51
CA GLY A 465 -62.15 7.51 -22.28
C GLY A 465 -61.67 7.43 -23.75
N PRO A 466 -61.31 8.58 -24.38
CA PRO A 466 -61.08 8.70 -25.85
C PRO A 466 -59.65 8.44 -26.36
N PHE A 467 -59.49 8.02 -27.64
CA PHE A 467 -58.19 7.75 -28.30
C PHE A 467 -58.22 7.86 -29.85
N HIS A 468 -57.06 8.10 -30.51
CA HIS A 468 -56.90 8.31 -31.97
C HIS A 468 -55.60 7.64 -32.55
N LEU A 469 -55.55 7.17 -33.82
CA LEU A 469 -54.35 6.54 -34.48
C LEU A 469 -54.21 6.77 -36.03
N PRO A 470 -53.01 6.71 -36.67
CA PRO A 470 -52.76 7.06 -38.10
C PRO A 470 -52.60 5.88 -39.12
N VAL A 471 -52.55 6.19 -40.44
CA VAL A 471 -52.54 5.24 -41.59
C VAL A 471 -51.36 5.47 -42.59
N ASP A 472 -50.93 4.41 -43.31
CA ASP A 472 -49.76 4.32 -44.21
C ASP A 472 -50.16 4.22 -45.73
N PRO A 473 -49.53 4.95 -46.69
CA PRO A 473 -50.06 5.12 -48.07
C PRO A 473 -49.28 4.50 -49.27
N ASP A 474 -48.33 3.56 -49.09
CA ASP A 474 -47.52 2.95 -50.20
C ASP A 474 -48.23 1.81 -50.98
N ASP A 475 -48.27 1.87 -52.32
CA ASP A 475 -48.95 0.89 -53.21
C ASP A 475 -48.03 -0.20 -53.82
N LYS A 476 -46.71 0.03 -53.80
CA LYS A 476 -45.64 -0.90 -54.25
C LYS A 476 -45.54 -1.17 -55.75
N ASN A 477 -45.99 -0.25 -56.61
CA ASN A 477 -45.75 -0.27 -58.06
C ASN A 477 -44.56 0.63 -58.46
N ALA A 478 -43.50 0.02 -59.02
CA ALA A 478 -42.24 0.72 -59.35
C ALA A 478 -42.31 1.65 -60.58
N CYS A 479 -43.49 1.81 -61.19
CA CYS A 479 -43.73 2.74 -62.32
C CYS A 479 -44.65 3.92 -61.95
N THR A 480 -44.98 4.11 -60.66
CA THR A 480 -45.82 5.20 -60.14
C THR A 480 -45.17 5.94 -58.96
N ALA A 481 -45.79 7.02 -58.47
CA ALA A 481 -45.37 7.77 -57.29
C ALA A 481 -46.56 8.39 -56.52
N ASP A 482 -46.53 8.34 -55.18
CA ASP A 482 -47.75 8.28 -54.34
C ASP A 482 -47.75 9.23 -53.11
N SER A 483 -48.93 9.57 -52.53
CA SER A 483 -49.06 10.41 -51.31
C SER A 483 -50.48 10.42 -50.65
N CYS A 484 -50.59 10.66 -49.32
CA CYS A 484 -51.86 10.98 -48.59
C CYS A 484 -52.06 12.50 -48.49
N ASP A 485 -53.24 13.00 -48.88
CA ASP A 485 -53.71 14.38 -48.71
C ASP A 485 -54.75 14.44 -47.56
N PRO A 486 -54.58 15.28 -46.52
CA PRO A 486 -55.43 15.25 -45.32
C PRO A 486 -56.93 15.55 -45.54
N ASP A 487 -57.29 16.25 -46.63
CA ASP A 487 -58.69 16.56 -46.97
C ASP A 487 -59.31 15.53 -47.93
N THR A 488 -58.52 14.66 -48.58
CA THR A 488 -59.00 13.82 -49.71
C THR A 488 -58.47 12.37 -49.81
N GLY A 489 -57.45 11.96 -49.05
CA GLY A 489 -56.90 10.59 -49.05
C GLY A 489 -55.73 10.36 -50.00
N VAL A 490 -55.52 9.10 -50.43
CA VAL A 490 -54.28 8.64 -51.10
C VAL A 490 -54.37 8.63 -52.64
N HIS A 491 -53.32 9.10 -53.33
CA HIS A 491 -53.25 9.26 -54.80
C HIS A 491 -51.89 8.80 -55.40
N HIS A 492 -51.87 8.42 -56.69
CA HIS A 492 -50.78 7.70 -57.41
C HIS A 492 -50.68 8.14 -58.90
N ALA A 493 -49.51 8.17 -59.57
CA ALA A 493 -49.36 8.61 -60.99
C ALA A 493 -48.15 8.05 -61.80
N GLU A 494 -48.30 7.84 -63.13
CA GLU A 494 -47.38 7.12 -64.06
C GLU A 494 -46.29 7.95 -64.82
N VAL A 495 -45.28 7.29 -65.41
CA VAL A 495 -44.07 7.85 -66.08
C VAL A 495 -43.92 7.41 -67.57
N ALA A 496 -43.17 8.16 -68.40
CA ALA A 496 -43.00 7.97 -69.85
C ALA A 496 -41.63 7.36 -70.29
N VAL A 497 -41.60 6.69 -71.46
CA VAL A 497 -40.65 5.59 -71.76
C VAL A 497 -40.15 5.50 -73.24
N ASP A 498 -39.47 6.54 -73.74
CA ASP A 498 -38.86 6.61 -75.10
C ASP A 498 -37.49 7.30 -74.98
N ASP A 499 -36.38 6.64 -75.34
CA ASP A 499 -35.00 7.18 -75.17
C ASP A 499 -34.46 7.92 -76.41
N SER A 500 -35.14 7.81 -77.55
CA SER A 500 -34.76 8.41 -78.85
C SER A 500 -33.41 7.96 -79.45
N ASN A 501 -32.91 6.78 -79.09
CA ASN A 501 -31.69 6.14 -79.62
C ASN A 501 -31.95 5.39 -80.95
N ALA A 502 -31.03 5.47 -81.91
CA ALA A 502 -31.20 4.88 -83.24
C ALA A 502 -30.75 3.41 -83.38
N CYS A 503 -30.14 2.81 -82.34
CA CYS A 503 -29.65 1.42 -82.34
C CYS A 503 -30.49 0.46 -81.47
N THR A 504 -31.54 0.93 -80.76
CA THR A 504 -32.34 0.17 -79.77
C THR A 504 -33.86 0.15 -80.07
N THR A 505 -34.62 -0.63 -79.30
CA THR A 505 -36.11 -0.67 -79.30
C THR A 505 -36.67 -0.75 -77.87
N ASP A 506 -37.72 0.02 -77.57
CA ASP A 506 -38.05 0.42 -76.17
C ASP A 506 -39.33 -0.22 -75.60
N SER A 507 -39.34 -0.54 -74.29
CA SER A 507 -40.53 -1.00 -73.54
C SER A 507 -40.41 -0.81 -72.01
N CYS A 508 -41.43 -1.17 -71.23
CA CYS A 508 -41.43 -1.05 -69.76
C CYS A 508 -42.28 -2.14 -69.08
N ASP A 509 -41.81 -2.65 -67.95
CA ASP A 509 -42.43 -3.71 -67.13
C ASP A 509 -42.73 -3.22 -65.70
N PRO A 510 -43.99 -3.27 -65.21
CA PRO A 510 -44.38 -2.76 -63.88
C PRO A 510 -43.74 -3.43 -62.66
N SER A 511 -42.90 -4.44 -62.82
CA SER A 511 -42.15 -5.08 -61.73
C SER A 511 -40.64 -4.80 -61.77
N THR A 512 -40.11 -4.22 -62.85
CA THR A 512 -38.65 -3.99 -63.02
C THR A 512 -38.24 -2.68 -63.71
N GLY A 513 -39.17 -1.93 -64.33
CA GLY A 513 -38.89 -0.64 -64.97
C GLY A 513 -38.72 -0.70 -66.50
N VAL A 514 -38.00 0.28 -67.05
CA VAL A 514 -37.86 0.54 -68.50
C VAL A 514 -36.68 -0.26 -69.09
N HIS A 515 -36.84 -0.81 -70.30
CA HIS A 515 -35.88 -1.68 -70.99
C HIS A 515 -35.74 -1.34 -72.49
N HIS A 516 -34.52 -1.51 -73.03
CA HIS A 516 -34.13 -1.05 -74.39
C HIS A 516 -33.23 -2.09 -75.11
N ASP A 517 -33.68 -2.68 -76.23
CA ASP A 517 -33.04 -3.83 -76.91
C ASP A 517 -32.21 -3.46 -78.18
N PRO A 518 -30.89 -3.79 -78.28
CA PRO A 518 -30.02 -3.44 -79.43
C PRO A 518 -30.09 -4.31 -80.70
N THR A 519 -29.46 -3.84 -81.79
CA THR A 519 -29.38 -4.52 -83.11
C THR A 519 -27.94 -4.94 -83.52
N ASP A 520 -27.80 -6.04 -84.29
CA ASP A 520 -26.56 -6.74 -84.70
C ASP A 520 -25.82 -6.14 -85.92
N VAL A 521 -24.47 -6.22 -85.96
CA VAL A 521 -23.57 -5.37 -86.80
C VAL A 521 -22.22 -5.98 -87.28
N ASP A 522 -21.99 -7.29 -87.14
CA ASP A 522 -20.69 -8.01 -87.40
C ASP A 522 -20.10 -7.89 -88.84
N ASP A 523 -18.77 -7.69 -88.97
CA ASP A 523 -17.97 -7.54 -90.22
C ASP A 523 -17.13 -8.77 -90.65
N HIS A 524 -16.94 -9.76 -89.76
CA HIS A 524 -16.19 -11.01 -89.94
C HIS A 524 -14.65 -10.90 -90.12
N ASN A 525 -13.95 -9.92 -89.52
CA ASN A 525 -12.48 -9.86 -89.45
C ASN A 525 -11.89 -10.16 -88.04
N ALA A 526 -10.92 -11.08 -87.96
CA ALA A 526 -10.57 -11.79 -86.71
C ALA A 526 -9.56 -11.10 -85.75
N CYS A 527 -9.07 -9.89 -86.06
CA CYS A 527 -8.47 -9.00 -85.05
C CYS A 527 -9.21 -7.62 -85.05
N THR A 528 -10.52 -7.57 -85.32
CA THR A 528 -11.40 -6.37 -85.15
C THR A 528 -12.74 -6.73 -84.48
N ALA A 529 -13.36 -5.75 -83.85
CA ALA A 529 -14.66 -5.82 -83.17
C ALA A 529 -15.55 -4.63 -83.56
N ASP A 530 -16.86 -4.86 -83.52
CA ASP A 530 -17.88 -4.08 -84.24
C ASP A 530 -18.94 -3.50 -83.28
N ALA A 531 -19.42 -2.29 -83.56
CA ALA A 531 -20.31 -1.54 -82.67
C ALA A 531 -21.30 -0.62 -83.42
N CYS A 532 -22.39 -0.23 -82.74
CA CYS A 532 -23.41 0.71 -83.24
C CYS A 532 -23.35 2.04 -82.47
N ASP A 533 -23.07 3.16 -83.14
CA ASP A 533 -23.17 4.50 -82.55
C ASP A 533 -24.65 4.92 -82.47
N PRO A 534 -25.19 5.25 -81.29
CA PRO A 534 -26.63 5.50 -81.07
C PRO A 534 -27.18 6.74 -81.78
N VAL A 535 -26.34 7.57 -82.40
CA VAL A 535 -26.73 8.79 -83.15
C VAL A 535 -26.26 8.74 -84.61
N LEU A 536 -25.23 7.96 -84.94
CA LEU A 536 -24.57 7.95 -86.26
C LEU A 536 -24.57 6.60 -87.00
N GLY A 537 -24.80 5.47 -86.33
CA GLY A 537 -24.82 4.13 -86.92
C GLY A 537 -23.50 3.34 -86.79
N THR A 538 -23.33 2.29 -87.60
CA THR A 538 -22.35 1.21 -87.34
C THR A 538 -20.89 1.59 -87.63
N SER A 539 -19.97 1.01 -86.84
CA SER A 539 -18.51 1.29 -86.84
C SER A 539 -17.71 0.04 -86.43
N HIS A 540 -16.46 -0.06 -86.88
CA HIS A 540 -15.60 -1.25 -86.79
C HIS A 540 -14.17 -0.86 -86.35
N THR A 541 -13.56 -1.56 -85.38
CA THR A 541 -12.30 -1.16 -84.72
C THR A 541 -11.40 -2.35 -84.31
N PRO A 542 -10.05 -2.22 -84.26
CA PRO A 542 -9.16 -3.33 -83.88
C PRO A 542 -9.38 -3.89 -82.47
N ILE A 543 -9.19 -5.21 -82.33
CA ILE A 543 -9.20 -5.95 -81.06
C ILE A 543 -7.84 -5.82 -80.35
N ASP A 544 -7.86 -5.77 -79.02
CA ASP A 544 -6.66 -5.83 -78.19
C ASP A 544 -6.08 -7.25 -78.14
N VAL A 545 -4.77 -7.36 -78.01
CA VAL A 545 -4.02 -8.61 -78.24
C VAL A 545 -3.42 -9.21 -76.97
N ASP A 546 -3.60 -8.52 -75.85
CA ASP A 546 -3.30 -8.91 -74.48
C ASP A 546 -4.41 -9.86 -73.99
N ASP A 547 -4.12 -11.13 -73.64
CA ASP A 547 -5.16 -12.03 -73.10
C ASP A 547 -5.48 -11.79 -71.63
N HIS A 548 -4.81 -10.79 -71.02
CA HIS A 548 -4.88 -10.44 -69.61
C HIS A 548 -4.35 -11.58 -68.70
N ASP A 549 -3.57 -12.52 -69.25
CA ASP A 549 -2.73 -13.44 -68.48
C ASP A 549 -1.34 -12.80 -68.25
N VAL A 550 -1.16 -12.19 -67.07
CA VAL A 550 0.10 -11.55 -66.66
C VAL A 550 1.23 -12.54 -66.37
N CYS A 551 0.98 -13.85 -66.52
CA CYS A 551 2.00 -14.89 -66.55
C CYS A 551 2.48 -15.21 -67.99
N THR A 552 1.92 -14.56 -69.03
CA THR A 552 2.30 -14.70 -70.46
C THR A 552 2.78 -13.40 -71.15
N VAL A 553 2.96 -13.41 -72.48
CA VAL A 553 3.50 -12.34 -73.35
C VAL A 553 3.01 -12.56 -74.80
N ASP A 554 2.41 -11.54 -75.44
CA ASP A 554 1.34 -11.78 -76.44
C ASP A 554 1.45 -11.03 -77.80
N ALA A 555 0.72 -11.51 -78.84
CA ALA A 555 0.52 -10.83 -80.14
C ALA A 555 -0.60 -11.45 -81.04
N CYS A 556 -1.32 -10.65 -81.87
CA CYS A 556 -2.31 -11.10 -82.89
C CYS A 556 -1.78 -11.06 -84.34
N ASP A 557 -1.99 -12.13 -85.11
CA ASP A 557 -1.83 -12.16 -86.58
C ASP A 557 -3.21 -12.05 -87.28
N PRO A 558 -3.43 -11.07 -88.20
CA PRO A 558 -4.73 -10.86 -88.88
C PRO A 558 -5.27 -12.00 -89.77
N VAL A 559 -4.59 -13.14 -89.87
CA VAL A 559 -5.05 -14.34 -90.59
C VAL A 559 -5.05 -15.59 -89.70
N THR A 560 -4.31 -15.61 -88.58
CA THR A 560 -4.24 -16.79 -87.68
C THR A 560 -4.56 -16.55 -86.20
N GLY A 561 -4.82 -15.32 -85.75
CA GLY A 561 -5.23 -15.01 -84.37
C GLY A 561 -4.07 -14.77 -83.40
N VAL A 562 -4.38 -14.79 -82.10
CA VAL A 562 -3.47 -14.42 -80.99
C VAL A 562 -2.59 -15.58 -80.52
N SER A 563 -1.43 -15.28 -79.90
CA SER A 563 -0.51 -16.27 -79.31
C SER A 563 0.25 -15.74 -78.10
N HIS A 564 0.49 -16.60 -77.11
CA HIS A 564 0.89 -16.28 -75.73
C HIS A 564 2.03 -17.22 -75.24
N GLN A 565 2.94 -16.76 -74.37
CA GLN A 565 4.09 -17.58 -73.89
C GLN A 565 4.49 -17.32 -72.41
N ALA A 566 4.57 -18.40 -71.60
CA ALA A 566 4.59 -18.34 -70.13
C ALA A 566 5.96 -18.13 -69.42
N VAL A 567 5.88 -17.63 -68.18
CA VAL A 567 6.98 -17.27 -67.24
C VAL A 567 7.23 -18.38 -66.17
N ALA A 568 8.32 -18.28 -65.39
CA ALA A 568 8.70 -19.23 -64.32
C ALA A 568 8.58 -18.61 -62.92
N VAL A 569 8.26 -19.43 -61.90
CA VAL A 569 7.53 -18.98 -60.69
C VAL A 569 8.04 -19.49 -59.32
N ASP A 570 9.15 -20.22 -59.26
CA ASP A 570 9.72 -20.85 -58.05
C ASP A 570 10.55 -19.83 -57.22
N ASP A 571 10.24 -19.62 -55.93
CA ASP A 571 10.99 -18.70 -55.03
C ASP A 571 12.05 -19.38 -54.14
N GLY A 572 12.00 -20.70 -54.00
CA GLY A 572 12.93 -21.51 -53.21
C GLY A 572 12.65 -21.59 -51.71
N ASN A 573 11.48 -21.17 -51.22
CA ASN A 573 11.04 -21.35 -49.83
C ASN A 573 10.21 -22.65 -49.66
N ALA A 574 10.55 -23.48 -48.66
CA ALA A 574 9.88 -24.77 -48.45
C ALA A 574 8.47 -24.65 -47.83
N CYS A 575 8.12 -23.49 -47.29
CA CYS A 575 6.83 -23.22 -46.64
C CYS A 575 5.85 -22.43 -47.55
N THR A 576 6.13 -22.31 -48.85
CA THR A 576 5.22 -21.71 -49.86
C THR A 576 4.81 -22.72 -50.93
N ALA A 577 3.60 -22.52 -51.45
CA ALA A 577 3.03 -23.21 -52.60
C ALA A 577 3.02 -22.24 -53.79
N ASP A 578 4.03 -22.37 -54.64
CA ASP A 578 4.27 -21.45 -55.75
C ASP A 578 3.36 -21.74 -56.95
N SER A 579 2.71 -20.70 -57.46
CA SER A 579 1.76 -20.78 -58.57
C SER A 579 1.74 -19.50 -59.40
N CYS A 580 1.00 -19.53 -60.51
CA CYS A 580 0.69 -18.35 -61.31
C CYS A 580 -0.81 -18.34 -61.57
N ASP A 581 -1.50 -17.29 -61.12
CA ASP A 581 -2.88 -17.02 -61.53
C ASP A 581 -2.84 -16.11 -62.76
N PRO A 582 -3.48 -16.48 -63.88
CA PRO A 582 -3.47 -15.66 -65.09
C PRO A 582 -3.78 -14.18 -64.86
N VAL A 583 -4.85 -13.87 -64.12
CA VAL A 583 -5.38 -12.50 -64.03
C VAL A 583 -4.56 -11.62 -63.07
N THR A 584 -3.78 -12.23 -62.17
CA THR A 584 -3.16 -11.51 -61.04
C THR A 584 -1.66 -11.77 -60.82
N GLY A 585 -1.06 -12.76 -61.47
CA GLY A 585 0.39 -12.96 -61.57
C GLY A 585 0.94 -14.13 -60.76
N VAL A 586 2.23 -14.03 -60.42
CA VAL A 586 2.93 -15.04 -59.60
C VAL A 586 2.47 -14.92 -58.14
N HIS A 587 2.05 -16.05 -57.56
CA HIS A 587 1.62 -16.13 -56.16
C HIS A 587 2.41 -17.18 -55.39
N HIS A 588 2.85 -16.80 -54.20
CA HIS A 588 3.54 -17.64 -53.24
C HIS A 588 2.62 -17.82 -52.04
N GLU A 589 1.70 -18.79 -52.09
CA GLU A 589 0.75 -19.01 -50.99
C GLU A 589 1.44 -19.71 -49.83
N ALA A 590 1.38 -19.16 -48.61
CA ALA A 590 1.93 -19.85 -47.44
C ALA A 590 1.20 -21.18 -47.21
N VAL A 591 1.96 -22.26 -47.02
CA VAL A 591 1.40 -23.58 -46.69
C VAL A 591 0.64 -23.46 -45.36
N ASN A 592 -0.64 -23.85 -45.36
CA ASN A 592 -1.42 -23.82 -44.12
C ASN A 592 -0.90 -24.90 -43.14
N VAL A 593 -0.42 -24.44 -42.00
CA VAL A 593 0.14 -25.26 -40.90
C VAL A 593 -0.70 -25.21 -39.62
N ASP A 594 -1.87 -24.57 -39.66
CA ASP A 594 -2.89 -24.57 -38.61
C ASP A 594 -3.38 -25.99 -38.32
N ASP A 595 -3.19 -26.50 -37.09
CA ASP A 595 -3.72 -27.82 -36.67
C ASP A 595 -5.21 -27.78 -36.28
N SER A 596 -5.84 -26.61 -36.43
CA SER A 596 -7.20 -26.24 -36.02
C SER A 596 -7.43 -26.17 -34.51
N VAL A 597 -6.37 -26.12 -33.70
CA VAL A 597 -6.41 -25.90 -32.25
C VAL A 597 -6.04 -24.45 -31.96
N ALA A 598 -7.02 -23.53 -31.92
CA ALA A 598 -6.81 -22.07 -31.84
C ALA A 598 -6.06 -21.49 -30.60
N CYS A 599 -5.38 -22.33 -29.81
CA CYS A 599 -4.44 -21.96 -28.74
C CYS A 599 -3.02 -22.52 -28.95
N THR A 600 -2.74 -23.23 -30.04
CA THR A 600 -1.37 -23.52 -30.46
C THR A 600 -0.74 -22.29 -31.12
N THR A 601 0.58 -22.22 -31.06
CA THR A 601 1.39 -21.39 -31.93
C THR A 601 2.01 -22.31 -32.98
N ASP A 602 1.52 -22.19 -34.21
CA ASP A 602 1.92 -23.02 -35.35
C ASP A 602 3.01 -22.32 -36.17
N ALA A 603 4.06 -23.07 -36.51
CA ALA A 603 5.19 -22.58 -37.28
C ALA A 603 5.70 -23.61 -38.30
N CYS A 604 6.29 -23.10 -39.38
CA CYS A 604 6.93 -23.85 -40.45
C CYS A 604 8.37 -23.34 -40.62
N ASP A 605 9.37 -24.22 -40.66
CA ASP A 605 10.76 -23.86 -40.96
C ASP A 605 10.96 -23.64 -42.47
N PRO A 606 11.22 -22.40 -42.95
CA PRO A 606 11.34 -22.09 -44.38
C PRO A 606 12.45 -22.85 -45.11
N SER A 607 13.40 -23.44 -44.37
CA SER A 607 14.56 -24.17 -44.91
C SER A 607 14.39 -25.69 -45.00
N SER A 608 13.41 -26.26 -44.30
CA SER A 608 13.17 -27.71 -44.24
C SER A 608 11.73 -28.12 -44.56
N GLY A 609 10.74 -27.24 -44.31
CA GLY A 609 9.31 -27.56 -44.36
C GLY A 609 8.81 -28.32 -43.13
N ASP A 610 9.62 -28.48 -42.07
CA ASP A 610 9.18 -29.09 -40.81
C ASP A 610 8.17 -28.16 -40.08
N VAL A 611 7.12 -28.76 -39.54
CA VAL A 611 5.99 -28.06 -38.88
C VAL A 611 5.95 -28.35 -37.39
N THR A 612 5.69 -27.33 -36.57
CA THR A 612 5.58 -27.45 -35.12
C THR A 612 4.33 -26.76 -34.58
N HIS A 613 3.58 -27.47 -33.74
CA HIS A 613 2.40 -26.99 -33.02
C HIS A 613 2.73 -26.89 -31.53
N THR A 614 2.87 -25.69 -30.99
CA THR A 614 3.28 -25.48 -29.59
C THR A 614 2.12 -24.93 -28.77
N PRO A 615 1.65 -25.59 -27.68
CA PRO A 615 0.59 -25.04 -26.83
C PRO A 615 0.97 -23.69 -26.23
N ASN A 616 0.03 -22.75 -26.22
CA ASN A 616 0.13 -21.46 -25.54
C ASN A 616 -1.08 -21.29 -24.61
N ASP A 617 -0.86 -21.36 -23.30
CA ASP A 617 -1.92 -21.28 -22.29
C ASP A 617 -2.55 -19.88 -22.22
N PHE A 618 -1.81 -18.78 -22.43
CA PHE A 618 -2.39 -17.41 -22.46
C PHE A 618 -3.14 -17.07 -23.75
N ALA A 619 -3.07 -17.91 -24.78
CA ALA A 619 -3.97 -17.84 -25.94
C ALA A 619 -5.41 -18.29 -25.59
N CYS A 620 -5.61 -18.89 -24.40
CA CYS A 620 -6.91 -19.19 -23.82
C CYS A 620 -7.40 -18.07 -22.88
N GLY A 621 -8.64 -18.17 -22.38
CA GLY A 621 -9.14 -17.24 -21.36
C GLY A 621 -8.46 -17.40 -19.99
N PRO A 622 -8.66 -16.47 -19.04
CA PRO A 622 -7.83 -16.34 -17.82
C PRO A 622 -8.01 -17.46 -16.79
N GLN A 623 -8.83 -18.47 -17.09
CA GLN A 623 -9.12 -19.64 -16.24
C GLN A 623 -9.08 -20.93 -17.08
N GLN A 624 -8.28 -20.90 -18.16
CA GLN A 624 -8.18 -21.96 -19.14
C GLN A 624 -6.71 -22.23 -19.51
N VAL A 625 -6.46 -23.45 -19.99
CA VAL A 625 -5.17 -23.90 -20.50
C VAL A 625 -5.35 -24.58 -21.86
N CYS A 626 -4.33 -24.51 -22.70
CA CYS A 626 -4.34 -25.09 -24.02
C CYS A 626 -4.07 -26.60 -23.97
N ARG A 627 -4.95 -27.39 -24.58
CA ARG A 627 -4.78 -28.84 -24.72
C ARG A 627 -5.14 -29.23 -26.15
N ALA A 628 -4.86 -30.47 -26.57
CA ALA A 628 -5.14 -30.99 -27.92
C ALA A 628 -6.65 -31.08 -28.30
N SER A 629 -7.53 -30.45 -27.53
CA SER A 629 -8.96 -30.27 -27.77
C SER A 629 -9.36 -28.78 -27.83
N GLY A 630 -8.38 -27.87 -27.91
CA GLY A 630 -8.56 -26.44 -27.66
C GLY A 630 -8.51 -26.11 -26.17
N CYS A 631 -8.86 -24.87 -25.85
CA CYS A 631 -8.90 -24.34 -24.48
C CYS A 631 -9.88 -25.10 -23.59
N VAL A 632 -9.39 -25.61 -22.46
CA VAL A 632 -10.19 -26.25 -21.40
C VAL A 632 -10.02 -25.50 -20.09
N ALA A 633 -10.98 -25.59 -19.18
CA ALA A 633 -10.87 -24.98 -17.86
C ALA A 633 -9.72 -25.58 -17.04
N VAL A 634 -9.02 -24.74 -16.27
CA VAL A 634 -7.94 -25.13 -15.35
C VAL A 634 -8.46 -26.10 -14.28
N GLY A 635 -7.68 -27.16 -14.00
CA GLY A 635 -7.85 -28.01 -12.83
C GLY A 635 -6.63 -27.99 -11.89
N PRO A 636 -6.72 -28.61 -10.69
CA PRO A 636 -5.72 -28.53 -9.61
C PRO A 636 -4.38 -29.25 -9.86
N GLY A 637 -3.98 -29.40 -11.12
CA GLY A 637 -2.70 -29.94 -11.56
C GLY A 637 -2.26 -29.43 -12.93
N ASP A 638 -2.88 -28.33 -13.40
CA ASP A 638 -2.49 -27.61 -14.62
C ASP A 638 -1.59 -26.40 -14.32
N GLN A 639 -1.57 -25.90 -13.08
CA GLN A 639 -0.58 -24.94 -12.55
C GLN A 639 0.77 -25.66 -12.30
N VAL A 640 1.89 -25.02 -12.65
CA VAL A 640 3.25 -25.51 -12.35
C VAL A 640 3.67 -25.12 -10.92
N GLY A 641 3.43 -23.88 -10.52
CA GLY A 641 3.68 -23.37 -9.18
C GLY A 641 5.16 -23.25 -8.78
N GLU A 642 6.09 -23.13 -9.73
CA GLU A 642 7.50 -22.78 -9.41
C GLU A 642 7.59 -21.29 -9.00
N VAL A 643 6.75 -20.44 -9.59
CA VAL A 643 6.50 -19.06 -9.15
C VAL A 643 5.02 -18.89 -8.79
N VAL A 644 4.72 -18.31 -7.63
CA VAL A 644 3.35 -18.07 -7.13
C VAL A 644 3.15 -16.62 -6.69
N ILE A 645 1.95 -16.10 -6.89
CA ILE A 645 1.52 -14.76 -6.49
C ILE A 645 1.25 -14.76 -4.98
N THR A 646 1.90 -13.88 -4.22
CA THR A 646 1.84 -13.86 -2.74
C THR A 646 1.26 -12.59 -2.14
N GLU A 647 1.46 -11.43 -2.74
CA GLU A 647 0.96 -10.15 -2.24
C GLU A 647 0.55 -9.27 -3.43
N PHE A 648 -0.47 -8.44 -3.27
CA PHE A 648 -0.86 -7.45 -4.27
C PHE A 648 -1.61 -6.27 -3.65
N SER A 649 -1.61 -5.14 -4.32
CA SER A 649 -2.52 -4.03 -4.02
C SER A 649 -3.10 -3.49 -5.32
N ALA A 650 -4.40 -3.21 -5.33
CA ALA A 650 -5.12 -2.61 -6.46
C ALA A 650 -5.54 -1.17 -6.16
N LEU A 651 -5.98 -0.86 -4.93
CA LEU A 651 -6.40 0.49 -4.58
C LEU A 651 -5.21 1.42 -4.29
N GLY A 652 -4.81 2.17 -5.32
CA GLY A 652 -3.88 3.30 -5.21
C GLY A 652 -2.57 3.07 -5.96
N SER A 653 -1.51 2.71 -5.22
CA SER A 653 -0.21 2.37 -5.82
C SER A 653 -0.16 0.89 -6.15
N GLU A 654 -0.66 0.53 -7.34
CA GLU A 654 -0.77 -0.87 -7.77
C GLU A 654 0.55 -1.63 -7.79
N PHE A 655 0.55 -2.84 -7.26
CA PHE A 655 1.68 -3.78 -7.37
C PHE A 655 1.24 -5.25 -7.28
N ILE A 656 2.10 -6.13 -7.80
CA ILE A 656 2.00 -7.59 -7.71
C ILE A 656 3.32 -8.12 -7.17
N GLU A 657 3.27 -9.05 -6.22
CA GLU A 657 4.41 -9.77 -5.68
C GLU A 657 4.40 -11.25 -6.05
N LEU A 658 5.58 -11.74 -6.39
CA LEU A 658 5.86 -13.12 -6.74
C LEU A 658 6.85 -13.75 -5.76
N HIS A 659 6.58 -14.99 -5.37
CA HIS A 659 7.45 -15.85 -4.56
C HIS A 659 7.87 -17.10 -5.33
N ASN A 660 9.16 -17.42 -5.29
CA ASN A 660 9.73 -18.61 -5.91
C ASN A 660 9.72 -19.78 -4.92
N THR A 661 8.94 -20.82 -5.22
CA THR A 661 8.77 -22.00 -4.36
C THR A 661 9.95 -22.97 -4.42
N THR A 662 10.87 -22.78 -5.38
CA THR A 662 11.94 -23.71 -5.71
C THR A 662 13.23 -23.45 -4.91
N ALA A 663 14.15 -24.42 -4.97
CA ALA A 663 15.46 -24.33 -4.34
C ALA A 663 16.54 -23.65 -5.21
N ALA A 664 16.17 -23.05 -6.35
CA ALA A 664 17.07 -22.34 -7.26
C ALA A 664 16.49 -20.97 -7.65
N PRO A 665 17.30 -19.96 -8.01
CA PRO A 665 16.75 -18.71 -8.57
C PRO A 665 16.03 -18.99 -9.90
N VAL A 666 14.82 -18.45 -10.04
CA VAL A 666 14.05 -18.47 -11.30
C VAL A 666 14.26 -17.13 -12.00
N ASP A 667 14.48 -17.16 -13.31
CA ASP A 667 14.54 -15.95 -14.13
C ASP A 667 13.15 -15.68 -14.71
N ILE A 668 12.52 -14.60 -14.24
CA ILE A 668 11.12 -14.26 -14.56
C ILE A 668 10.98 -13.19 -15.64
N HIS A 669 12.03 -12.88 -16.42
CA HIS A 669 11.87 -12.01 -17.60
C HIS A 669 10.94 -12.66 -18.63
N ASP A 670 10.10 -11.85 -19.28
CA ASP A 670 9.09 -12.28 -20.24
C ASP A 670 8.06 -13.33 -19.74
N PHE A 671 7.99 -13.56 -18.42
CA PHE A 671 6.77 -14.09 -17.80
C PHE A 671 5.61 -13.11 -18.04
N VAL A 672 4.41 -13.61 -18.27
CA VAL A 672 3.25 -12.80 -18.70
C VAL A 672 2.13 -12.90 -17.68
N PHE A 673 1.72 -11.75 -17.13
CA PHE A 673 0.46 -11.65 -16.43
C PHE A 673 -0.71 -11.55 -17.42
N GLN A 674 -1.79 -12.29 -17.17
CA GLN A 674 -3.06 -12.19 -17.87
C GLN A 674 -4.17 -11.90 -16.86
N ASN A 675 -4.92 -10.81 -17.06
CA ASN A 675 -6.04 -10.44 -16.19
C ASN A 675 -7.41 -10.94 -16.70
N GLY A 676 -8.47 -10.73 -15.93
CA GLY A 676 -9.84 -11.15 -16.20
C GLY A 676 -10.46 -10.59 -17.49
N ALA A 677 -9.85 -9.57 -18.08
CA ALA A 677 -10.24 -8.94 -19.35
C ALA A 677 -9.39 -9.43 -20.55
N ASN A 678 -8.54 -10.44 -20.39
CA ASN A 678 -7.51 -10.87 -21.35
C ASN A 678 -6.49 -9.76 -21.71
N ALA A 679 -6.28 -8.76 -20.85
CA ALA A 679 -5.12 -7.88 -20.99
C ALA A 679 -3.86 -8.65 -20.59
N LEU A 680 -2.76 -8.45 -21.33
CA LEU A 680 -1.47 -9.10 -21.09
C LEU A 680 -0.41 -8.08 -20.67
N ALA A 681 0.46 -8.46 -19.72
CA ALA A 681 1.58 -7.64 -19.26
C ALA A 681 2.83 -8.48 -18.95
N ASN A 682 3.85 -8.40 -19.82
CA ASN A 682 5.16 -9.03 -19.59
C ASN A 682 5.89 -8.38 -18.40
N VAL A 683 6.57 -9.19 -17.60
CA VAL A 683 7.56 -8.79 -16.60
C VAL A 683 8.84 -8.29 -17.28
N ARG A 684 9.39 -7.15 -16.80
CA ARG A 684 10.59 -6.48 -17.33
C ARG A 684 11.50 -5.98 -16.21
N ALA A 685 12.81 -5.99 -16.46
CA ALA A 685 13.80 -5.43 -15.54
C ALA A 685 13.74 -3.90 -15.48
N LEU A 686 14.07 -3.33 -14.31
CA LEU A 686 14.00 -1.88 -14.05
C LEU A 686 14.93 -1.04 -14.95
N ASN A 687 16.02 -1.64 -15.42
CA ASN A 687 17.00 -1.04 -16.34
C ASN A 687 16.68 -1.33 -17.82
N ASP A 688 15.65 -2.12 -18.12
CA ASP A 688 15.16 -2.44 -19.45
C ASP A 688 13.62 -2.41 -19.46
N VAL A 689 13.05 -1.27 -19.07
CA VAL A 689 11.59 -1.03 -19.04
C VAL A 689 10.89 -1.17 -20.40
N ASN A 690 11.64 -1.32 -21.49
CA ASN A 690 11.12 -1.65 -22.83
C ASN A 690 11.18 -3.15 -23.16
N GLY A 691 11.94 -3.96 -22.40
CA GLY A 691 12.25 -5.36 -22.70
C GLY A 691 13.03 -5.54 -24.02
N THR A 692 13.85 -4.55 -24.38
CA THR A 692 14.54 -4.51 -25.68
C THR A 692 15.98 -5.03 -25.64
N ALA A 693 16.55 -5.17 -24.45
CA ALA A 693 17.86 -5.78 -24.23
C ALA A 693 17.76 -7.25 -23.76
N GLY A 694 16.56 -7.72 -23.39
CA GLY A 694 16.34 -9.07 -22.87
C GLY A 694 16.98 -9.27 -21.50
N THR A 695 16.86 -8.26 -20.62
CA THR A 695 17.57 -8.25 -19.34
C THR A 695 16.88 -9.17 -18.32
N PRO A 696 17.60 -10.16 -17.74
CA PRO A 696 17.07 -11.07 -16.72
C PRO A 696 16.43 -10.39 -15.52
N VAL A 697 15.44 -11.06 -14.92
CA VAL A 697 14.78 -10.66 -13.68
C VAL A 697 14.87 -11.85 -12.71
N MET A 698 15.93 -11.87 -11.90
CA MET A 698 16.23 -13.04 -11.06
C MET A 698 15.44 -13.03 -9.75
N LEU A 699 14.37 -13.83 -9.67
CA LEU A 699 13.61 -14.09 -8.44
C LEU A 699 14.35 -15.12 -7.56
N PRO A 700 14.88 -14.75 -6.37
CA PRO A 700 15.77 -15.62 -5.59
C PRO A 700 15.09 -16.91 -5.11
N ALA A 701 15.88 -17.97 -4.88
CA ALA A 701 15.39 -19.25 -4.34
C ALA A 701 14.71 -19.07 -2.96
N GLY A 702 13.42 -19.42 -2.84
CA GLY A 702 12.63 -19.16 -1.62
C GLY A 702 12.45 -17.68 -1.28
N GLY A 703 12.65 -16.79 -2.26
CA GLY A 703 12.60 -15.33 -2.12
C GLY A 703 11.40 -14.69 -2.81
N TYR A 704 11.30 -13.37 -2.61
CA TYR A 704 10.20 -12.50 -3.06
C TYR A 704 10.74 -11.42 -3.99
N LEU A 705 9.94 -11.01 -4.96
CA LEU A 705 10.08 -9.71 -5.64
C LEU A 705 8.68 -9.17 -5.90
N TYR A 706 8.49 -7.87 -5.64
CA TYR A 706 7.32 -7.14 -6.13
C TYR A 706 7.65 -6.33 -7.38
N GLY A 707 6.64 -6.04 -8.17
CA GLY A 707 6.73 -5.12 -9.29
C GLY A 707 5.45 -4.35 -9.51
N VAL A 708 5.55 -3.28 -10.29
CA VAL A 708 4.50 -2.28 -10.48
C VAL A 708 4.15 -2.10 -11.96
N ALA A 709 2.97 -1.52 -12.24
CA ALA A 709 2.61 -1.10 -13.59
C ALA A 709 3.66 -0.13 -14.16
N ASN A 710 4.20 -0.45 -15.34
CA ASN A 710 5.32 0.25 -15.95
C ASN A 710 4.98 1.75 -16.26
N PRO A 711 5.55 2.72 -15.52
CA PRO A 711 4.96 4.06 -15.41
C PRO A 711 5.38 5.00 -16.55
N VAL A 712 4.44 5.83 -17.03
CA VAL A 712 4.67 6.85 -18.08
C VAL A 712 5.82 7.81 -17.76
N SER A 713 6.05 8.07 -16.47
CA SER A 713 7.11 8.97 -15.97
C SER A 713 8.52 8.36 -16.03
N GLY A 714 8.64 7.02 -16.15
CA GLY A 714 9.90 6.29 -15.94
C GLY A 714 10.39 6.28 -14.48
N ILE A 715 9.63 6.87 -13.54
CA ILE A 715 9.97 6.87 -12.10
C ILE A 715 9.29 5.68 -11.45
N VAL A 716 10.07 4.63 -11.19
CA VAL A 716 9.63 3.43 -10.47
C VAL A 716 9.77 3.66 -8.94
N PRO A 717 8.83 3.18 -8.09
CA PRO A 717 8.98 3.24 -6.64
C PRO A 717 10.26 2.54 -6.15
N ALA A 718 10.88 3.09 -5.11
CA ALA A 718 12.08 2.52 -4.52
C ALA A 718 11.78 1.15 -3.88
N GLY A 719 12.58 0.14 -4.24
CA GLY A 719 12.45 -1.23 -3.73
C GLY A 719 11.70 -2.20 -4.65
N ALA A 720 10.99 -1.73 -5.69
CA ALA A 720 10.40 -2.62 -6.69
C ALA A 720 11.50 -3.42 -7.40
N GLY A 721 11.27 -4.72 -7.62
CA GLY A 721 12.21 -5.62 -8.31
C GLY A 721 12.02 -5.66 -9.83
N PHE A 722 10.80 -5.44 -10.31
CA PHE A 722 10.46 -5.42 -11.74
C PHE A 722 9.34 -4.42 -12.06
N VAL A 723 9.08 -4.20 -13.35
CA VAL A 723 7.85 -3.56 -13.83
C VAL A 723 7.09 -4.49 -14.77
N TYR A 724 5.77 -4.37 -14.84
CA TYR A 724 4.95 -5.15 -15.77
C TYR A 724 4.29 -4.28 -16.86
N GLY A 725 4.20 -4.82 -18.07
CA GLY A 725 3.61 -4.18 -19.25
C GLY A 725 4.57 -3.24 -20.01
N ALA A 726 4.06 -2.55 -21.03
CA ALA A 726 4.79 -1.50 -21.74
C ALA A 726 4.77 -0.18 -20.96
N ILE A 727 5.66 0.77 -21.27
CA ILE A 727 5.68 2.10 -20.62
C ILE A 727 4.32 2.78 -20.82
N GLY A 728 3.64 3.09 -19.71
CA GLY A 728 2.28 3.61 -19.74
C GLY A 728 1.19 2.56 -19.99
N THR A 729 1.43 1.32 -19.54
CA THR A 729 0.45 0.24 -19.62
C THR A 729 -0.89 0.62 -18.98
N SER A 730 -1.99 0.18 -19.57
CA SER A 730 -3.33 0.22 -18.95
C SER A 730 -3.73 -1.14 -18.35
N PHE A 731 -2.75 -2.02 -18.11
CA PHE A 731 -2.94 -3.20 -17.28
C PHE A 731 -3.04 -2.73 -15.82
N ALA A 732 -4.26 -2.75 -15.31
CA ALA A 732 -4.60 -2.48 -13.92
C ALA A 732 -5.27 -3.73 -13.33
N LEU A 733 -5.09 -3.94 -12.03
CA LEU A 733 -5.83 -4.93 -11.24
C LEU A 733 -7.22 -4.38 -10.93
N ALA A 734 -8.27 -5.10 -11.30
CA ALA A 734 -9.63 -4.57 -11.15
C ALA A 734 -10.08 -4.39 -9.68
N ASP A 735 -10.44 -3.14 -9.31
CA ASP A 735 -11.00 -2.65 -8.02
C ASP A 735 -12.22 -3.42 -7.45
N GLY A 736 -12.72 -4.44 -8.15
CA GLY A 736 -13.91 -5.21 -7.80
C GLY A 736 -13.71 -6.73 -7.83
N GLY A 737 -12.46 -7.19 -7.81
CA GLY A 737 -12.08 -8.60 -7.96
C GLY A 737 -11.74 -8.94 -9.41
N ASP A 738 -10.45 -9.14 -9.65
CA ASP A 738 -9.90 -9.61 -10.94
C ASP A 738 -9.72 -11.14 -10.96
N VAL A 739 -9.28 -11.67 -12.10
CA VAL A 739 -8.64 -12.99 -12.21
C VAL A 739 -7.23 -12.76 -12.72
N LEU A 740 -6.22 -13.03 -11.91
CA LEU A 740 -4.82 -12.86 -12.30
C LEU A 740 -4.18 -14.22 -12.51
N SER A 741 -3.68 -14.47 -13.72
CA SER A 741 -2.85 -15.63 -14.03
C SER A 741 -1.43 -15.20 -14.39
N LEU A 742 -0.46 -16.00 -13.98
CA LEU A 742 0.96 -15.87 -14.32
C LEU A 742 1.33 -17.02 -15.26
N HIS A 743 1.88 -16.68 -16.43
CA HIS A 743 2.33 -17.63 -17.43
C HIS A 743 3.84 -17.53 -17.62
N SER A 744 4.49 -18.68 -17.80
CA SER A 744 5.87 -18.76 -18.26
C SER A 744 6.01 -18.24 -19.71
N PRO A 745 7.24 -17.91 -20.20
CA PRO A 745 7.42 -17.19 -21.45
C PRO A 745 6.77 -17.86 -22.67
N ASN A 746 6.10 -17.06 -23.49
CA ASN A 746 5.28 -17.48 -24.64
C ASN A 746 4.08 -18.40 -24.28
N GLY A 747 3.70 -18.50 -23.00
CA GLY A 747 2.55 -19.28 -22.55
C GLY A 747 2.81 -20.78 -22.51
N ALA A 748 4.08 -21.19 -22.42
CA ALA A 748 4.47 -22.61 -22.44
C ALA A 748 3.87 -23.45 -21.30
N ALA A 749 3.55 -22.80 -20.18
CA ALA A 749 2.76 -23.33 -19.08
C ALA A 749 2.21 -22.19 -18.19
N LEU A 750 1.00 -22.39 -17.65
CA LEU A 750 0.47 -21.66 -16.51
C LEU A 750 1.31 -21.94 -15.25
N GLU A 751 1.95 -20.92 -14.68
CA GLU A 751 2.62 -21.03 -13.39
C GLU A 751 1.60 -20.99 -12.25
N ASP A 752 0.73 -19.97 -12.28
CA ASP A 752 -0.16 -19.66 -11.16
C ASP A 752 -1.45 -18.97 -11.61
N LEU A 753 -2.51 -19.09 -10.81
CA LEU A 753 -3.83 -18.51 -11.09
C LEU A 753 -4.54 -18.15 -9.78
N VAL A 754 -4.97 -16.89 -9.63
CA VAL A 754 -5.76 -16.43 -8.48
C VAL A 754 -7.05 -15.75 -8.95
N ASP A 755 -8.20 -16.21 -8.44
CA ASP A 755 -9.53 -15.65 -8.74
C ASP A 755 -10.06 -14.86 -7.53
N PHE A 756 -9.71 -13.57 -7.48
CA PHE A 756 -10.05 -12.66 -6.38
C PHE A 756 -11.56 -12.49 -6.18
N ARG A 757 -12.38 -12.79 -7.19
CA ARG A 757 -13.86 -12.65 -7.15
C ARG A 757 -14.53 -13.67 -6.23
N ASN A 758 -13.83 -14.73 -5.83
CA ASN A 758 -14.33 -15.76 -4.92
C ASN A 758 -13.87 -15.55 -3.47
N PHE A 759 -13.22 -14.43 -3.14
CA PHE A 759 -12.75 -14.16 -1.79
C PHE A 759 -13.93 -13.77 -0.88
N ILE A 760 -13.85 -14.22 0.38
CA ILE A 760 -14.95 -14.13 1.36
C ILE A 760 -14.35 -13.75 2.71
N THR A 761 -14.51 -12.49 3.13
CA THR A 761 -14.14 -12.00 4.47
C THR A 761 -15.26 -12.16 5.50
N ASP A 762 -16.48 -12.48 5.07
CA ASP A 762 -17.68 -12.60 5.90
C ASP A 762 -18.44 -13.89 5.50
N PRO A 763 -18.68 -14.85 6.42
CA PRO A 763 -19.29 -16.13 6.10
C PRO A 763 -20.78 -16.04 5.73
N GLU A 764 -21.46 -14.93 6.05
CA GLU A 764 -22.89 -14.71 5.75
C GLU A 764 -23.10 -13.73 4.58
N ALA A 765 -22.15 -12.81 4.32
CA ALA A 765 -22.18 -11.90 3.18
C ALA A 765 -20.98 -12.07 2.22
N LYS A 766 -21.27 -12.43 0.96
CA LYS A 766 -20.26 -12.35 -0.11
C LYS A 766 -19.86 -10.88 -0.36
N MET A 767 -18.57 -10.65 -0.56
CA MET A 767 -18.02 -9.34 -0.87
C MET A 767 -18.67 -8.76 -2.13
N ALA A 768 -19.03 -7.48 -2.09
CA ALA A 768 -19.45 -6.75 -3.29
C ALA A 768 -18.24 -6.44 -4.17
N ALA A 769 -18.44 -6.30 -5.49
CA ALA A 769 -17.41 -5.97 -6.48
C ALA A 769 -16.91 -4.50 -6.43
N GLN A 770 -16.79 -3.96 -5.21
CA GLN A 770 -16.31 -2.64 -4.81
C GLN A 770 -15.67 -2.68 -3.40
N ALA A 771 -15.70 -3.82 -2.70
CA ALA A 771 -15.22 -4.00 -1.33
C ALA A 771 -13.86 -4.75 -1.27
N PHE A 772 -13.29 -5.07 -2.44
CA PHE A 772 -12.04 -5.82 -2.56
C PHE A 772 -11.39 -5.51 -3.91
N PRO A 773 -10.08 -5.19 -3.98
CA PRO A 773 -9.04 -5.55 -2.99
C PRO A 773 -8.59 -4.44 -2.02
N GLY A 774 -8.85 -4.66 -0.72
CA GLY A 774 -8.24 -3.93 0.40
C GLY A 774 -8.71 -2.47 0.58
N PHE A 775 -7.95 -1.72 1.38
CA PHE A 775 -8.06 -0.26 1.51
C PHE A 775 -6.94 0.43 0.74
N ALA A 776 -7.16 1.70 0.38
CA ALA A 776 -6.11 2.53 -0.20
C ALA A 776 -4.88 2.60 0.73
N GLY A 777 -3.72 2.18 0.22
CA GLY A 777 -2.46 2.10 0.99
C GLY A 777 -2.25 0.78 1.76
N VAL A 778 -3.13 -0.21 1.57
CA VAL A 778 -3.02 -1.57 2.12
C VAL A 778 -2.89 -2.59 0.98
N SER A 779 -2.19 -3.69 1.22
CA SER A 779 -2.13 -4.84 0.33
C SER A 779 -2.86 -6.07 0.88
N THR A 780 -3.27 -6.94 -0.03
CA THR A 780 -3.76 -8.30 0.27
C THR A 780 -2.58 -9.27 0.21
N GLN A 781 -2.47 -10.14 1.21
CA GLN A 781 -1.38 -11.12 1.39
C GLN A 781 -1.92 -12.54 1.58
N LEU A 782 -1.21 -13.51 1.02
CA LEU A 782 -1.37 -14.94 1.22
C LEU A 782 -0.71 -15.38 2.54
N ASP A 783 -1.38 -16.19 3.34
CA ASP A 783 -0.80 -16.71 4.59
C ASP A 783 0.45 -17.58 4.31
N PRO A 784 1.56 -17.41 5.07
CA PRO A 784 2.79 -18.17 4.96
C PRO A 784 2.64 -19.70 4.97
N ALA A 785 1.59 -20.25 5.59
CA ALA A 785 1.31 -21.67 5.60
C ALA A 785 0.80 -22.23 4.25
N SER A 786 0.34 -21.34 3.34
CA SER A 786 -0.42 -21.68 2.13
C SER A 786 0.26 -21.21 0.84
N ARG A 787 1.59 -21.00 0.86
CA ARG A 787 2.43 -20.57 -0.27
C ARG A 787 2.61 -21.64 -1.37
N THR A 788 1.52 -22.03 -2.01
CA THR A 788 1.46 -22.89 -3.21
C THR A 788 0.31 -22.42 -4.11
N ALA A 789 0.33 -22.72 -5.42
CA ALA A 789 -0.73 -22.32 -6.35
C ALA A 789 -2.11 -22.88 -5.92
N ALA A 790 -2.20 -24.19 -5.68
CA ALA A 790 -3.41 -24.80 -5.09
C ALA A 790 -3.75 -24.34 -3.64
N GLY A 791 -2.91 -23.51 -3.02
CA GLY A 791 -3.18 -22.83 -1.76
C GLY A 791 -3.71 -21.41 -1.97
N ASN A 792 -3.14 -20.66 -2.92
CA ASN A 792 -3.54 -19.29 -3.22
C ASN A 792 -4.80 -19.19 -4.10
N ASP A 793 -5.17 -20.26 -4.80
CA ASP A 793 -6.51 -20.56 -5.36
C ASP A 793 -7.66 -20.22 -4.36
N SER A 794 -7.42 -20.40 -3.06
CA SER A 794 -8.45 -20.30 -2.02
C SER A 794 -8.39 -18.97 -1.27
N GLY A 795 -9.43 -18.16 -1.42
CA GLY A 795 -9.64 -16.92 -0.66
C GLY A 795 -9.62 -17.10 0.87
N ASP A 796 -9.81 -18.32 1.38
CA ASP A 796 -9.65 -18.65 2.81
C ASP A 796 -8.21 -18.41 3.33
N ASN A 797 -7.22 -18.36 2.44
CA ASN A 797 -5.81 -18.18 2.78
C ASN A 797 -5.31 -16.73 2.64
N TRP A 798 -6.18 -15.78 2.30
CA TRP A 798 -5.79 -14.38 2.05
C TRP A 798 -6.36 -13.42 3.10
N CYS A 799 -5.66 -12.31 3.34
CA CYS A 799 -6.08 -11.23 4.25
C CYS A 799 -5.42 -9.88 3.90
N THR A 800 -5.85 -8.76 4.51
CA THR A 800 -5.28 -7.42 4.24
C THR A 800 -4.93 -6.64 5.52
N SER A 801 -3.74 -5.99 5.56
CA SER A 801 -3.03 -5.53 6.78
C SER A 801 -2.75 -6.65 7.78
N PHE A 802 -1.73 -6.55 8.64
CA PHE A 802 -1.48 -7.60 9.65
C PHE A 802 -0.61 -7.14 10.83
N TYR A 803 -0.45 -8.01 11.82
CA TYR A 803 0.49 -7.85 12.94
C TYR A 803 1.68 -8.80 12.77
N SER A 804 2.91 -8.32 12.98
CA SER A 804 4.15 -8.95 12.46
C SER A 804 4.40 -10.44 12.80
N GLY A 805 3.67 -11.04 13.74
CA GLY A 805 3.78 -12.45 14.13
C GLY A 805 5.04 -12.80 14.93
N ALA A 806 5.94 -11.84 15.12
CA ALA A 806 7.05 -11.96 16.07
C ALA A 806 6.53 -11.75 17.51
N PRO A 807 6.82 -12.67 18.45
CA PRO A 807 6.40 -12.54 19.85
C PRO A 807 6.85 -11.21 20.47
N GLY A 808 5.94 -10.49 21.12
CA GLY A 808 6.19 -9.19 21.73
C GLY A 808 6.41 -8.03 20.74
N SER A 809 5.93 -8.14 19.49
CA SER A 809 6.07 -7.09 18.47
C SER A 809 4.87 -7.02 17.51
N HIS A 810 3.66 -6.86 18.04
CA HIS A 810 2.45 -6.73 17.23
C HIS A 810 2.28 -5.29 16.72
N VAL A 811 3.24 -4.80 15.94
CA VAL A 811 3.10 -3.57 15.13
C VAL A 811 2.20 -3.88 13.95
N ARG A 812 1.24 -2.99 13.65
CA ARG A 812 0.37 -3.08 12.46
C ARG A 812 1.16 -2.74 11.20
N VAL A 813 1.35 -3.73 10.34
CA VAL A 813 2.02 -3.62 9.04
C VAL A 813 0.96 -3.50 7.95
N SER A 814 1.11 -2.50 7.06
CA SER A 814 0.14 -2.23 5.98
C SER A 814 0.49 -2.90 4.64
N ASN A 815 1.76 -3.25 4.42
CA ASN A 815 2.26 -4.02 3.27
C ASN A 815 3.64 -4.65 3.60
N THR A 816 4.05 -5.68 2.83
CA THR A 816 5.41 -6.26 2.88
C THR A 816 6.14 -6.28 1.54
N ALA A 817 5.53 -5.81 0.46
CA ALA A 817 6.09 -5.66 -0.89
C ALA A 817 7.63 -5.86 -1.01
N GLY A 818 8.05 -7.07 -1.39
CA GLY A 818 9.46 -7.47 -1.53
C GLY A 818 10.04 -8.18 -0.29
N ALA A 819 9.21 -8.57 0.67
CA ALA A 819 9.57 -9.27 1.89
C ALA A 819 8.55 -10.38 2.21
N ALA A 820 8.82 -11.20 3.22
CA ALA A 820 7.94 -12.32 3.53
C ALA A 820 6.63 -11.87 4.19
N ASN A 821 5.49 -12.23 3.57
CA ASN A 821 4.14 -12.00 4.09
C ASN A 821 3.98 -12.31 5.58
N GLY A 822 3.09 -11.55 6.23
CA GLY A 822 2.56 -11.87 7.55
C GLY A 822 1.54 -13.00 7.56
N SER A 823 1.31 -13.61 8.73
CA SER A 823 0.21 -14.56 8.88
C SER A 823 -1.12 -13.84 9.02
N CYS A 824 -2.14 -14.39 8.37
CA CYS A 824 -3.53 -13.99 8.54
C CYS A 824 -4.09 -14.46 9.90
N SER A 825 -3.43 -15.41 10.58
CA SER A 825 -3.90 -16.00 11.84
C SER A 825 -3.47 -15.17 13.07
N VAL A 826 -3.77 -13.86 13.08
CA VAL A 826 -3.51 -12.98 14.22
C VAL A 826 -4.69 -12.05 14.45
N ALA A 827 -5.25 -12.04 15.66
CA ALA A 827 -6.23 -11.05 16.10
C ALA A 827 -5.91 -10.67 17.56
N VAL A 828 -6.13 -9.40 17.90
CA VAL A 828 -5.95 -8.86 19.25
C VAL A 828 -7.22 -8.11 19.66
N ILE A 829 -7.46 -7.99 20.97
CA ILE A 829 -8.51 -7.16 21.55
C ILE A 829 -8.16 -5.69 21.29
N ASN A 830 -9.09 -4.91 20.73
CA ASN A 830 -8.88 -3.49 20.43
C ASN A 830 -9.65 -2.57 21.37
N GLU A 831 -10.88 -2.91 21.71
CA GLU A 831 -11.70 -2.18 22.68
C GLU A 831 -12.54 -3.17 23.47
N ALA A 832 -12.77 -2.92 24.76
CA ALA A 832 -13.71 -3.70 25.58
C ALA A 832 -14.51 -2.78 26.50
N PHE A 833 -15.84 -2.85 26.44
CA PHE A 833 -16.71 -2.07 27.32
C PHE A 833 -17.17 -2.91 28.52
N ILE A 834 -16.80 -2.48 29.71
CA ILE A 834 -17.15 -3.12 31.00
C ILE A 834 -18.35 -2.36 31.60
N ASP A 835 -19.44 -3.06 31.90
CA ASP A 835 -20.69 -2.46 32.41
C ASP A 835 -20.73 -2.46 33.96
N PRO A 836 -21.39 -1.48 34.60
CA PRO A 836 -21.75 -1.57 36.02
C PRO A 836 -22.53 -2.85 36.32
N ALA A 837 -22.13 -3.53 37.40
CA ALA A 837 -22.76 -4.77 37.84
C ALA A 837 -24.30 -4.67 37.93
N SER A 838 -24.99 -5.72 37.44
CA SER A 838 -26.45 -5.89 37.39
C SER A 838 -27.29 -5.21 36.29
N THR A 839 -26.73 -4.88 35.11
CA THR A 839 -27.49 -4.43 33.93
C THR A 839 -27.22 -5.18 32.61
N ASP A 840 -27.96 -6.27 32.36
CA ASP A 840 -28.28 -6.73 30.98
C ASP A 840 -29.11 -5.63 30.30
N ASP A 841 -28.43 -4.75 29.56
CA ASP A 841 -29.05 -3.73 28.72
C ASP A 841 -28.48 -3.66 27.29
N GLY A 842 -27.63 -4.63 26.91
CA GLY A 842 -27.13 -4.82 25.54
C GLY A 842 -26.06 -3.83 25.10
N LYS A 843 -25.32 -3.20 26.03
CA LYS A 843 -24.23 -2.26 25.71
C LYS A 843 -22.81 -2.78 25.97
N ALA A 844 -22.64 -3.92 26.64
CA ALA A 844 -21.36 -4.60 26.70
C ALA A 844 -20.90 -5.03 25.30
N PHE A 845 -19.61 -4.89 25.02
CA PHE A 845 -19.01 -5.42 23.79
C PHE A 845 -17.51 -5.68 23.98
N LEU A 846 -17.01 -6.61 23.17
CA LEU A 846 -15.60 -6.86 22.93
C LEU A 846 -15.31 -6.64 21.45
N GLU A 847 -14.39 -5.75 21.13
CA GLU A 847 -13.91 -5.52 19.78
C GLU A 847 -12.56 -6.22 19.57
N LEU A 848 -12.44 -6.97 18.49
CA LEU A 848 -11.19 -7.57 18.02
C LEU A 848 -10.72 -6.84 16.76
N VAL A 849 -9.41 -6.55 16.65
CA VAL A 849 -8.78 -6.02 15.45
C VAL A 849 -7.79 -7.04 14.89
N GLY A 850 -7.69 -7.12 13.56
CA GLY A 850 -6.76 -7.99 12.87
C GLY A 850 -6.65 -7.69 11.38
N PRO A 851 -5.97 -8.57 10.62
CA PRO A 851 -6.08 -8.61 9.17
C PRO A 851 -7.54 -8.72 8.74
N ALA A 852 -7.99 -7.87 7.81
CA ALA A 852 -9.29 -8.08 7.17
C ALA A 852 -9.28 -9.44 6.47
N GLY A 853 -10.22 -10.32 6.77
CA GLY A 853 -10.24 -11.71 6.33
C GLY A 853 -9.50 -12.72 7.25
N ALA A 854 -8.87 -12.30 8.35
CA ALA A 854 -8.21 -13.21 9.30
C ALA A 854 -9.15 -14.29 9.85
N PRO A 855 -8.80 -15.59 9.84
CA PRO A 855 -9.63 -16.64 10.41
C PRO A 855 -9.65 -16.56 11.95
N VAL A 856 -10.84 -16.31 12.51
CA VAL A 856 -11.10 -16.26 13.96
C VAL A 856 -12.10 -17.33 14.43
N GLY A 857 -12.74 -18.04 13.50
CA GLY A 857 -13.65 -19.14 13.82
C GLY A 857 -12.98 -20.25 14.62
N GLY A 858 -13.51 -20.53 15.81
CA GLY A 858 -12.94 -21.46 16.79
C GLY A 858 -12.10 -20.79 17.88
N LEU A 859 -11.73 -19.51 17.75
CA LEU A 859 -11.18 -18.76 18.89
C LEU A 859 -12.21 -18.69 20.03
N LYS A 860 -11.70 -18.63 21.24
CA LYS A 860 -12.46 -18.53 22.48
C LYS A 860 -12.22 -17.17 23.10
N VAL A 861 -13.31 -16.52 23.47
CA VAL A 861 -13.31 -15.41 24.43
C VAL A 861 -13.66 -16.02 25.78
N GLU A 862 -12.76 -15.91 26.76
CA GLU A 862 -12.99 -16.33 28.14
C GLU A 862 -13.09 -15.11 29.05
N ASP A 863 -14.16 -15.04 29.85
CA ASP A 863 -14.30 -14.07 30.94
C ASP A 863 -13.86 -14.71 32.26
N VAL A 864 -12.86 -14.11 32.92
CA VAL A 864 -12.15 -14.69 34.06
C VAL A 864 -12.03 -13.68 35.20
N GLU A 865 -12.64 -14.01 36.34
CA GLU A 865 -12.56 -13.24 37.58
C GLU A 865 -11.09 -13.13 38.05
N GLY A 866 -10.63 -11.92 38.36
CA GLY A 866 -9.25 -11.63 38.75
C GLY A 866 -9.00 -11.56 40.26
N LYS A 867 -10.03 -11.67 41.11
CA LYS A 867 -9.98 -11.27 42.52
C LYS A 867 -10.54 -12.30 43.51
N GLY A 868 -10.30 -12.01 44.80
CA GLY A 868 -10.83 -12.78 45.91
C GLY A 868 -10.37 -14.24 45.96
N THR A 869 -11.27 -15.15 46.33
CA THR A 869 -11.03 -16.60 46.33
C THR A 869 -11.42 -17.29 45.02
N SER A 870 -11.93 -16.51 44.06
CA SER A 870 -12.40 -16.97 42.75
C SER A 870 -11.42 -16.61 41.63
N ALA A 871 -10.39 -15.80 41.90
CA ALA A 871 -9.35 -15.39 40.96
C ALA A 871 -8.81 -16.57 40.12
N GLY A 872 -8.88 -16.44 38.80
CA GLY A 872 -8.54 -17.51 37.86
C GLY A 872 -9.62 -18.58 37.67
N ALA A 873 -10.87 -18.28 38.01
CA ALA A 873 -12.04 -19.04 37.58
C ALA A 873 -12.78 -18.24 36.50
N ARG A 874 -13.34 -18.94 35.51
CA ARG A 874 -14.30 -18.32 34.59
C ARG A 874 -15.52 -17.83 35.37
N ASN A 875 -16.07 -16.70 34.94
CA ASN A 875 -17.20 -16.08 35.62
C ASN A 875 -18.46 -16.98 35.57
N ALA A 876 -19.34 -16.83 36.56
CA ALA A 876 -20.39 -17.79 36.89
C ALA A 876 -21.79 -17.34 36.43
N GLY A 877 -21.86 -16.68 35.27
CA GLY A 877 -23.10 -16.24 34.62
C GLY A 877 -23.97 -17.39 34.08
N ALA A 878 -25.03 -17.04 33.36
CA ALA A 878 -25.81 -18.01 32.60
C ALA A 878 -25.10 -18.38 31.27
N THR A 879 -25.60 -19.39 30.55
CA THR A 879 -24.93 -19.92 29.35
C THR A 879 -25.34 -19.14 28.10
N GLY A 880 -24.63 -18.05 27.80
CA GLY A 880 -24.89 -17.12 26.68
C GLY A 880 -24.54 -17.58 25.27
N ASP A 881 -24.06 -18.82 25.11
CA ASP A 881 -23.61 -19.38 23.83
C ASP A 881 -24.68 -19.27 22.71
N LEU A 882 -24.22 -18.84 21.53
CA LEU A 882 -24.94 -18.88 20.25
C LEU A 882 -25.65 -20.23 20.00
N ASN A 883 -25.09 -21.33 20.50
CA ASN A 883 -25.53 -22.71 20.31
C ASN A 883 -26.07 -23.40 21.58
N GLY A 884 -25.94 -22.79 22.77
CA GLY A 884 -26.40 -23.35 24.04
C GLY A 884 -25.65 -24.60 24.55
N THR A 885 -24.38 -24.75 24.20
CA THR A 885 -23.50 -25.90 24.51
C THR A 885 -22.22 -25.57 25.27
N ASP A 886 -21.69 -24.36 25.16
CA ASP A 886 -20.42 -23.96 25.79
C ASP A 886 -20.54 -23.72 27.32
N PRO A 887 -19.43 -23.76 28.07
CA PRO A 887 -19.40 -23.44 29.51
C PRO A 887 -19.71 -21.96 29.79
N ALA A 888 -20.23 -21.66 30.99
CA ALA A 888 -20.31 -20.27 31.47
C ALA A 888 -18.91 -19.61 31.50
N GLY A 889 -18.86 -18.33 31.12
CA GLY A 889 -17.63 -17.56 30.96
C GLY A 889 -16.75 -17.99 29.77
N GLU A 890 -17.32 -18.68 28.76
CA GLU A 890 -16.65 -18.99 27.48
C GLU A 890 -17.60 -18.78 26.30
N LEU A 891 -17.12 -18.08 25.28
CA LEU A 891 -17.74 -17.95 23.95
C LEU A 891 -16.77 -18.52 22.90
N THR A 892 -17.14 -19.61 22.23
CA THR A 892 -16.41 -20.06 21.03
C THR A 892 -17.00 -19.38 19.78
N LEU A 893 -16.17 -18.64 19.03
CA LEU A 893 -16.57 -18.07 17.74
C LEU A 893 -16.88 -19.20 16.73
N PRO A 894 -17.94 -19.12 15.91
CA PRO A 894 -18.34 -20.24 15.06
C PRO A 894 -17.31 -20.54 13.95
N ALA A 895 -17.19 -21.81 13.56
CA ALA A 895 -16.24 -22.22 12.53
C ALA A 895 -16.54 -21.53 11.18
N GLY A 896 -15.48 -21.01 10.53
CA GLY A 896 -15.59 -20.25 9.28
C GLY A 896 -15.70 -18.72 9.46
N TRP A 897 -15.84 -18.22 10.68
CA TRP A 897 -15.83 -16.77 10.93
C TRP A 897 -14.45 -16.15 10.73
N ARG A 898 -14.46 -14.92 10.22
CA ARG A 898 -13.29 -14.11 9.89
C ARG A 898 -13.45 -12.69 10.41
N ILE A 899 -12.35 -11.97 10.57
CA ILE A 899 -12.39 -10.51 10.77
C ILE A 899 -12.99 -9.86 9.51
N PRO A 900 -13.98 -8.96 9.63
CA PRO A 900 -14.61 -8.24 8.53
C PRO A 900 -13.66 -7.41 7.64
N ALA A 901 -14.21 -6.86 6.56
CA ALA A 901 -13.45 -6.16 5.51
C ALA A 901 -12.72 -4.90 6.01
N ASP A 902 -13.17 -4.28 7.09
CA ASP A 902 -12.58 -3.11 7.77
C ASP A 902 -11.43 -3.47 8.74
N GLY A 903 -11.21 -4.76 9.02
CA GLY A 903 -10.23 -5.21 9.99
C GLY A 903 -10.72 -5.19 11.44
N VAL A 904 -12.00 -4.88 11.68
CA VAL A 904 -12.60 -4.74 13.01
C VAL A 904 -13.78 -5.72 13.14
N LEU A 905 -13.80 -6.50 14.22
CA LEU A 905 -14.90 -7.40 14.56
C LEU A 905 -15.45 -7.05 15.94
N VAL A 906 -16.61 -6.42 15.99
CA VAL A 906 -17.33 -6.19 17.24
C VAL A 906 -18.11 -7.44 17.62
N ILE A 907 -18.00 -7.82 18.89
CA ILE A 907 -18.76 -8.89 19.52
C ILE A 907 -19.60 -8.24 20.61
N ALA A 908 -20.85 -7.92 20.30
CA ALA A 908 -21.76 -7.20 21.20
C ALA A 908 -22.65 -8.14 22.03
N ASP A 909 -23.01 -7.68 23.22
CA ASP A 909 -24.08 -8.27 24.04
C ASP A 909 -25.47 -8.03 23.42
N GLY A 910 -26.46 -8.87 23.78
CA GLY A 910 -27.75 -8.91 23.10
C GLY A 910 -28.92 -9.24 24.01
N VAL A 911 -29.68 -8.19 24.36
CA VAL A 911 -30.76 -8.18 25.37
C VAL A 911 -31.65 -9.43 25.36
N ASN A 912 -31.86 -9.97 26.56
CA ASN A 912 -32.62 -11.18 26.82
C ASN A 912 -33.98 -11.24 26.10
N GLY A 913 -34.19 -12.32 25.34
CA GLY A 913 -35.47 -12.64 24.69
C GLY A 913 -35.54 -12.32 23.19
N THR A 914 -34.52 -11.68 22.62
CA THR A 914 -34.34 -11.63 21.15
C THR A 914 -34.00 -13.02 20.58
N THR A 915 -34.22 -13.22 19.28
CA THR A 915 -33.80 -14.45 18.57
C THR A 915 -32.54 -14.17 17.75
N SER A 916 -31.51 -14.99 17.95
CA SER A 916 -30.27 -15.01 17.15
C SER A 916 -30.56 -14.85 15.65
N GLY A 917 -29.84 -13.95 14.97
CA GLY A 917 -30.01 -13.67 13.54
C GLY A 917 -31.08 -12.61 13.18
N SER A 918 -31.38 -11.67 14.09
CA SER A 918 -32.25 -10.51 13.79
C SER A 918 -31.71 -9.22 14.41
N PHE A 919 -30.75 -8.60 13.72
CA PHE A 919 -30.06 -7.37 14.14
C PHE A 919 -31.01 -6.19 14.43
N THR A 920 -30.65 -5.39 15.44
CA THR A 920 -31.09 -4.00 15.58
C THR A 920 -29.91 -3.15 16.06
N ALA A 921 -29.34 -2.31 15.18
CA ALA A 921 -28.22 -1.40 15.46
C ALA A 921 -28.62 -0.20 16.36
N SER A 922 -29.41 -0.46 17.40
CA SER A 922 -29.98 0.52 18.34
C SER A 922 -29.54 0.28 19.79
N LEU A 923 -28.68 -0.72 20.02
CA LEU A 923 -28.14 -1.08 21.33
C LEU A 923 -26.68 -0.60 21.44
N VAL A 924 -25.81 -1.14 20.60
CA VAL A 924 -24.45 -0.63 20.35
C VAL A 924 -24.45 0.17 19.03
N PRO A 925 -24.20 1.50 19.05
CA PRO A 925 -24.07 2.30 17.84
C PRO A 925 -22.71 2.06 17.18
N GLY A 926 -22.67 1.73 15.90
CA GLY A 926 -21.43 1.48 15.14
C GLY A 926 -21.36 0.10 14.49
N LEU A 927 -22.17 -0.87 14.96
CA LEU A 927 -22.19 -2.24 14.44
C LEU A 927 -22.38 -2.30 12.91
N GLY A 928 -21.42 -2.94 12.25
CA GLY A 928 -21.41 -3.26 10.83
C GLY A 928 -22.23 -4.50 10.48
N ALA A 929 -22.15 -4.91 9.21
CA ALA A 929 -22.91 -6.05 8.71
C ALA A 929 -22.31 -7.43 9.08
N GLY A 930 -21.03 -7.48 9.42
CA GLY A 930 -20.29 -8.72 9.76
C GLY A 930 -20.01 -8.92 11.26
N ASP A 931 -20.60 -8.09 12.13
CA ASP A 931 -20.37 -8.14 13.58
C ASP A 931 -21.19 -9.23 14.28
N VAL A 932 -20.65 -9.75 15.39
CA VAL A 932 -21.34 -10.75 16.22
C VAL A 932 -22.28 -10.05 17.21
N THR A 933 -23.47 -10.61 17.41
CA THR A 933 -24.28 -10.35 18.62
C THR A 933 -24.52 -11.66 19.36
N VAL A 934 -24.10 -11.73 20.63
CA VAL A 934 -24.34 -12.87 21.54
C VAL A 934 -25.51 -12.57 22.49
N ARG A 935 -25.78 -13.42 23.48
CA ARG A 935 -27.01 -13.34 24.32
C ARG A 935 -26.79 -13.03 25.80
N ASP A 936 -25.52 -13.03 26.23
CA ASP A 936 -25.11 -12.98 27.64
C ASP A 936 -23.57 -12.76 27.63
N MET A 937 -23.11 -11.53 27.33
CA MET A 937 -21.69 -11.15 27.49
C MET A 937 -21.52 -10.31 28.76
N ASP A 938 -21.45 -11.01 29.90
CA ASP A 938 -21.52 -10.48 31.26
C ASP A 938 -20.20 -9.83 31.73
N LEU A 939 -19.72 -8.79 31.02
CA LEU A 939 -18.51 -8.02 31.34
C LEU A 939 -18.73 -7.06 32.53
N GLU A 940 -18.89 -7.62 33.74
CA GLU A 940 -19.17 -6.84 34.95
C GLU A 940 -17.97 -6.05 35.52
N ASN A 941 -18.28 -4.96 36.24
CA ASN A 941 -17.39 -4.24 37.15
C ASN A 941 -17.52 -4.73 38.60
N SER A 942 -17.58 -6.06 38.85
CA SER A 942 -17.90 -6.62 40.17
C SER A 942 -16.77 -7.43 40.83
N GLY A 943 -15.98 -8.17 40.04
CA GLY A 943 -14.76 -8.86 40.50
C GLY A 943 -13.54 -7.95 40.37
N GLY A 944 -13.23 -7.55 39.14
CA GLY A 944 -11.90 -7.11 38.71
C GLY A 944 -11.44 -8.07 37.62
N ASP A 945 -12.17 -8.04 36.52
CA ASP A 945 -12.30 -9.18 35.63
C ASP A 945 -11.34 -9.08 34.44
N SER A 946 -11.13 -10.18 33.72
CA SER A 946 -10.10 -10.33 32.70
C SER A 946 -10.61 -11.11 31.51
N ILE A 947 -10.63 -10.45 30.35
CA ILE A 947 -11.04 -11.01 29.07
C ILE A 947 -9.82 -11.63 28.42
N ILE A 948 -9.93 -12.87 27.96
CA ILE A 948 -8.83 -13.61 27.34
C ILE A 948 -9.27 -14.13 25.97
N LEU A 949 -8.51 -13.78 24.93
CA LEU A 949 -8.64 -14.35 23.60
C LEU A 949 -7.71 -15.56 23.50
N ALA A 950 -8.23 -16.74 23.15
CA ALA A 950 -7.45 -17.98 23.09
C ALA A 950 -7.82 -18.88 21.91
N ALA A 951 -6.84 -19.56 21.32
CA ALA A 951 -7.04 -20.56 20.28
C ALA A 951 -7.72 -21.85 20.83
N PRO A 952 -8.32 -22.69 19.95
CA PRO A 952 -8.82 -24.03 20.31
C PRO A 952 -7.83 -24.93 21.07
N SER A 953 -6.52 -24.68 20.93
CA SER A 953 -5.43 -25.35 21.64
C SER A 953 -5.31 -24.95 23.12
N GLY A 954 -6.02 -23.92 23.58
CA GLY A 954 -5.79 -23.25 24.86
C GLY A 954 -4.51 -22.42 24.89
N THR A 955 -4.03 -21.98 23.72
CA THR A 955 -2.96 -20.99 23.59
C THR A 955 -3.59 -19.61 23.63
N VAL A 956 -3.22 -18.76 24.59
CA VAL A 956 -3.64 -17.36 24.62
C VAL A 956 -3.07 -16.61 23.40
N TRP A 957 -3.87 -15.74 22.81
CA TRP A 957 -3.52 -14.83 21.73
C TRP A 957 -3.38 -13.39 22.22
N ASP A 958 -4.28 -12.98 23.12
CA ASP A 958 -4.29 -11.66 23.78
C ASP A 958 -5.13 -11.73 25.07
N ALA A 959 -4.99 -10.77 25.97
CA ALA A 959 -5.87 -10.57 27.12
C ALA A 959 -5.94 -9.08 27.53
N VAL A 960 -7.04 -8.67 28.16
CA VAL A 960 -7.16 -7.36 28.84
C VAL A 960 -7.76 -7.56 30.23
N GLY A 961 -7.31 -6.79 31.23
CA GLY A 961 -7.64 -7.05 32.64
C GLY A 961 -7.75 -5.79 33.51
N HIS A 962 -8.70 -5.83 34.46
CA HIS A 962 -9.08 -4.73 35.32
C HIS A 962 -8.89 -5.06 36.83
N ASP A 963 -8.51 -4.06 37.64
CA ASP A 963 -8.71 -4.12 39.10
C ASP A 963 -9.14 -2.74 39.64
N PRO A 964 -10.35 -2.59 40.21
CA PRO A 964 -10.83 -1.31 40.74
C PRO A 964 -10.14 -0.90 42.05
N ALA A 965 -9.21 -1.71 42.59
CA ALA A 965 -8.42 -1.38 43.79
C ALA A 965 -6.99 -0.89 43.49
N GLY A 966 -6.50 -1.00 42.25
CA GLY A 966 -5.11 -0.68 41.90
C GLY A 966 -4.06 -1.50 42.68
N ALA A 967 -4.43 -2.71 43.10
CA ALA A 967 -3.60 -3.57 43.92
C ALA A 967 -2.53 -4.29 43.08
N ALA A 968 -1.46 -4.72 43.76
CA ALA A 968 -0.63 -5.79 43.23
C ALA A 968 -1.42 -7.10 43.38
N LEU A 969 -2.10 -7.52 42.31
CA LEU A 969 -2.73 -8.84 42.22
C LEU A 969 -1.66 -9.92 42.47
N ASP A 970 -2.01 -10.97 43.21
CA ASP A 970 -1.03 -11.90 43.77
C ASP A 970 -0.54 -12.92 42.73
N VAL A 971 0.45 -12.50 41.94
CA VAL A 971 1.18 -13.35 40.98
C VAL A 971 1.91 -14.55 41.62
N SER A 972 1.88 -14.72 42.96
CA SER A 972 2.33 -15.93 43.64
C SER A 972 1.22 -16.97 43.89
N ALA A 973 -0.05 -16.64 43.59
CA ALA A 973 -1.18 -17.57 43.64
C ALA A 973 -1.19 -18.49 42.39
N THR A 974 -0.33 -19.52 42.39
CA THR A 974 -0.02 -20.38 41.23
C THR A 974 -1.18 -21.30 40.76
N THR A 975 -2.31 -20.76 40.33
CA THR A 975 -3.51 -21.58 40.05
C THR A 975 -4.38 -21.21 38.84
N PHE A 976 -4.13 -20.12 38.10
CA PHE A 976 -4.76 -19.99 36.77
C PHE A 976 -3.95 -20.75 35.71
N LYS A 977 -4.62 -21.70 35.04
CA LYS A 977 -3.99 -22.63 34.10
C LYS A 977 -4.95 -23.17 33.02
N ILE A 978 -5.00 -22.53 31.86
CA ILE A 978 -5.55 -23.18 30.65
C ILE A 978 -4.56 -24.27 30.22
N ASN A 979 -5.07 -25.48 29.95
CA ASN A 979 -4.30 -26.67 29.53
C ASN A 979 -2.99 -26.94 30.30
N ASN A 980 -2.97 -26.61 31.59
CA ASN A 980 -1.85 -26.78 32.53
C ASN A 980 -0.62 -25.86 32.27
N LEU A 981 -0.68 -24.94 31.30
CA LEU A 981 0.24 -23.80 31.19
C LEU A 981 -0.11 -22.77 32.26
N ALA A 982 0.88 -22.11 32.87
CA ALA A 982 0.58 -20.99 33.78
C ALA A 982 0.42 -19.72 32.94
N LEU A 983 -0.69 -19.01 33.12
CA LEU A 983 -0.97 -17.77 32.39
C LEU A 983 -0.73 -16.57 33.31
N LEU A 984 0.09 -15.63 32.85
CA LEU A 984 0.30 -14.36 33.50
C LEU A 984 -0.80 -13.40 33.03
N MET A 985 -1.93 -13.39 33.76
CA MET A 985 -3.05 -12.47 33.48
C MET A 985 -2.62 -10.98 33.54
N TYR A 986 -1.44 -10.71 34.11
CA TYR A 986 -0.74 -9.43 34.11
C TYR A 986 0.78 -9.70 34.05
N GLU A 987 1.41 -9.69 32.87
CA GLU A 987 2.87 -9.89 32.71
C GLU A 987 3.67 -8.61 33.06
N GLY A 988 3.58 -8.16 34.32
CA GLY A 988 4.51 -7.15 34.83
C GLY A 988 4.10 -6.43 36.10
N GLN A 989 3.06 -5.58 36.03
CA GLN A 989 2.59 -4.73 37.13
C GLN A 989 1.07 -4.44 37.10
N THR A 990 0.61 -3.60 38.04
CA THR A 990 -0.80 -3.34 38.38
C THR A 990 -1.70 -2.93 37.20
N ALA A 991 -2.94 -3.41 37.24
CA ALA A 991 -4.01 -3.16 36.26
C ALA A 991 -4.47 -1.69 36.14
N ILE A 992 -5.38 -1.45 35.19
CA ILE A 992 -5.98 -0.15 34.88
C ILE A 992 -7.11 0.19 35.86
N THR A 993 -7.11 1.43 36.38
CA THR A 993 -8.01 1.91 37.44
C THR A 993 -8.91 3.08 36.99
N PRO A 994 -10.10 2.82 36.42
CA PRO A 994 -11.21 3.78 36.52
C PRO A 994 -11.62 3.96 37.98
N THR A 995 -12.04 5.16 38.38
CA THR A 995 -12.33 5.52 39.78
C THR A 995 -13.80 5.48 40.18
N ASP A 996 -14.69 5.23 39.21
CA ASP A 996 -16.11 5.57 39.28
C ASP A 996 -16.96 4.35 38.88
N ASN A 997 -18.12 4.15 39.53
CA ASN A 997 -19.04 3.03 39.27
C ASN A 997 -19.93 3.27 38.03
N VAL A 998 -19.32 3.63 36.90
CA VAL A 998 -19.97 3.90 35.61
C VAL A 998 -19.32 2.99 34.56
N GLY A 999 -20.05 2.59 33.52
CA GLY A 999 -19.49 1.74 32.47
C GLY A 999 -18.41 2.49 31.68
N TYR A 1000 -17.35 1.79 31.28
CA TYR A 1000 -16.18 2.37 30.63
C TYR A 1000 -15.61 1.44 29.56
N ALA A 1001 -15.00 2.05 28.55
CA ALA A 1001 -14.22 1.34 27.54
C ALA A 1001 -12.74 1.27 27.93
N LEU A 1002 -12.12 0.11 27.74
CA LEU A 1002 -10.67 -0.09 27.69
C LEU A 1002 -10.26 -0.15 26.23
N CYS A 1003 -9.67 0.93 25.71
CA CYS A 1003 -9.20 1.05 24.33
C CYS A 1003 -7.70 0.76 24.24
N ARG A 1004 -7.28 -0.07 23.29
CA ARG A 1004 -5.88 -0.22 22.86
C ARG A 1004 -5.44 1.06 22.15
N ASP A 1005 -4.23 1.56 22.38
CA ASP A 1005 -3.76 2.73 21.65
C ASP A 1005 -3.55 2.40 20.17
N ALA A 1006 -4.09 3.23 19.27
CA ALA A 1006 -4.01 3.04 17.81
C ALA A 1006 -2.57 3.05 17.22
N LEU A 1007 -1.54 3.25 18.06
CA LEU A 1007 -0.12 3.16 17.70
C LEU A 1007 0.69 2.25 18.63
N SER A 1008 0.11 1.56 19.63
CA SER A 1008 0.91 0.59 20.41
C SER A 1008 1.11 -0.68 19.59
N SER A 1009 2.35 -1.16 19.59
CA SER A 1009 2.59 -2.59 19.41
C SER A 1009 2.00 -3.33 20.60
N ASP A 1010 1.30 -4.45 20.43
CA ASP A 1010 1.03 -5.31 21.59
C ASP A 1010 2.37 -5.74 22.21
N THR A 1011 2.60 -5.36 23.48
CA THR A 1011 3.85 -5.60 24.22
C THR A 1011 3.71 -6.72 25.26
N ASP A 1012 2.66 -7.53 25.12
CA ASP A 1012 2.19 -8.50 26.12
C ASP A 1012 1.92 -7.84 27.49
N ASN A 1013 1.66 -6.52 27.51
CA ASN A 1013 1.56 -5.71 28.73
C ASN A 1013 0.45 -4.66 28.61
N ASN A 1014 -0.76 -5.15 28.86
CA ASN A 1014 -2.06 -4.48 28.75
C ASN A 1014 -2.11 -3.08 29.40
N ARG A 1015 -1.26 -2.79 30.40
CA ARG A 1015 -1.19 -1.49 31.08
C ARG A 1015 -0.40 -0.42 30.31
N ASN A 1016 0.50 -0.83 29.43
CA ASN A 1016 1.10 0.05 28.43
C ASN A 1016 0.18 0.20 27.22
N ASP A 1017 -0.47 -0.90 26.83
CA ASP A 1017 -1.11 -1.04 25.54
C ASP A 1017 -2.57 -0.55 25.51
N PHE A 1018 -3.26 -0.52 26.65
CA PHE A 1018 -4.64 -0.02 26.79
C PHE A 1018 -4.76 1.21 27.71
N HIS A 1019 -5.80 2.01 27.48
CA HIS A 1019 -6.22 3.13 28.32
C HIS A 1019 -7.74 3.19 28.51
N VAL A 1020 -8.21 3.97 29.50
CA VAL A 1020 -9.66 4.21 29.68
C VAL A 1020 -10.15 5.25 28.68
N CYS A 1021 -10.94 4.81 27.70
CA CYS A 1021 -11.62 5.66 26.73
C CYS A 1021 -12.75 6.45 27.42
N THR A 1022 -12.85 7.75 27.13
CA THR A 1022 -13.92 8.62 27.68
C THR A 1022 -15.22 8.55 26.87
N THR A 1023 -15.19 7.90 25.72
CA THR A 1023 -16.32 7.65 24.83
C THR A 1023 -16.01 6.33 24.12
N PRO A 1024 -16.87 5.30 24.22
CA PRO A 1024 -16.63 4.05 23.50
C PRO A 1024 -16.70 4.24 21.98
N SER A 1025 -15.92 3.47 21.23
CA SER A 1025 -15.75 3.59 19.77
C SER A 1025 -16.01 2.29 18.97
N PRO A 1026 -17.00 1.45 19.31
CA PRO A 1026 -17.22 0.15 18.66
C PRO A 1026 -17.41 0.28 17.13
N GLY A 1027 -16.65 -0.51 16.39
CA GLY A 1027 -16.61 -0.52 14.93
C GLY A 1027 -15.81 0.65 14.33
N GLN A 1028 -15.03 1.38 15.13
CA GLN A 1028 -14.28 2.58 14.69
C GLN A 1028 -12.86 2.60 15.27
N ALA A 1029 -11.98 3.44 14.71
CA ALA A 1029 -10.61 3.57 15.20
C ALA A 1029 -10.55 4.34 16.54
N ASN A 1030 -10.02 3.68 17.58
CA ASN A 1030 -9.76 4.26 18.91
C ASN A 1030 -9.08 5.65 18.82
N ILE A 1031 -9.67 6.64 19.48
CA ILE A 1031 -9.16 8.02 19.47
C ILE A 1031 -7.87 8.09 20.29
N LEU A 1032 -6.76 8.52 19.66
CA LEU A 1032 -5.47 8.66 20.34
C LEU A 1032 -5.56 9.61 21.55
N PRO A 1033 -5.04 9.21 22.74
CA PRO A 1033 -5.04 10.07 23.90
C PRO A 1033 -4.12 11.27 23.69
N ALA A 1034 -4.62 12.48 23.99
CA ALA A 1034 -3.88 13.72 23.79
C ALA A 1034 -2.54 13.70 24.54
N ALA A 1035 -1.44 13.90 23.79
CA ALA A 1035 -0.08 13.81 24.30
C ALA A 1035 0.16 14.70 25.54
N THR A 1036 0.89 14.16 26.52
CA THR A 1036 1.22 14.90 27.72
C THR A 1036 2.25 15.98 27.40
N ASN A 1037 1.96 17.22 27.79
CA ASN A 1037 2.88 18.36 27.67
C ASN A 1037 2.79 19.24 28.93
N ILE A 1038 3.81 20.05 29.19
CA ILE A 1038 3.88 21.01 30.29
C ILE A 1038 4.13 22.40 29.68
N THR A 1039 3.10 23.23 29.62
CA THR A 1039 3.18 24.59 29.08
C THR A 1039 3.57 25.63 30.13
N SER A 1040 3.33 25.37 31.43
CA SER A 1040 3.85 26.23 32.50
C SER A 1040 3.93 25.55 33.87
N VAL A 1041 4.79 26.10 34.73
CA VAL A 1041 4.98 25.73 36.13
C VAL A 1041 4.96 27.01 36.97
N THR A 1042 3.90 27.24 37.75
CA THR A 1042 3.65 28.52 38.43
C THR A 1042 3.26 28.35 39.91
N PRO A 1043 3.99 28.94 40.87
CA PRO A 1043 5.27 29.62 40.72
C PRO A 1043 6.40 28.66 40.33
N ASN A 1044 7.36 29.15 39.55
CA ASN A 1044 8.53 28.38 39.09
C ASN A 1044 9.69 28.33 40.11
N ASN A 1045 9.49 28.76 41.36
CA ASN A 1045 10.55 28.76 42.37
C ASN A 1045 10.04 28.68 43.82
N THR A 1046 10.95 28.29 44.71
CA THR A 1046 10.81 28.37 46.18
C THR A 1046 12.19 28.50 46.84
N VAL A 1047 12.27 28.58 48.16
CA VAL A 1047 13.54 28.62 48.90
C VAL A 1047 14.05 27.19 49.14
N ALA A 1048 15.35 26.93 48.92
CA ALA A 1048 15.97 25.64 49.20
C ALA A 1048 15.82 25.25 50.69
N SER A 1049 15.27 24.07 50.95
CA SER A 1049 14.85 23.60 52.27
C SER A 1049 14.98 22.09 52.41
N GLY A 1050 15.58 21.63 53.51
CA GLY A 1050 15.63 20.22 53.90
C GLY A 1050 14.32 19.66 54.46
N ALA A 1051 13.27 20.48 54.54
CA ALA A 1051 11.90 20.08 54.88
C ALA A 1051 10.95 20.40 53.71
N ALA A 1052 9.86 19.65 53.59
CA ALA A 1052 8.86 19.86 52.53
C ALA A 1052 8.29 21.28 52.59
N THR A 1053 8.11 21.92 51.43
CA THR A 1053 7.69 23.31 51.37
C THR A 1053 6.16 23.44 51.52
N THR A 1054 5.69 24.66 51.78
CA THR A 1054 4.27 25.01 51.65
C THR A 1054 3.97 25.70 50.31
N THR A 1055 4.82 25.50 49.30
CA THR A 1055 4.66 26.12 47.99
C THR A 1055 3.80 25.20 47.13
N ASN A 1056 2.53 25.56 47.00
CA ASN A 1056 1.66 24.96 45.98
C ASN A 1056 2.10 25.48 44.61
N VAL A 1057 2.40 24.55 43.70
CA VAL A 1057 2.83 24.79 42.32
C VAL A 1057 1.77 24.25 41.38
N VAL A 1058 1.22 25.13 40.54
CA VAL A 1058 0.30 24.75 39.48
C VAL A 1058 1.12 24.40 38.24
N ILE A 1059 0.96 23.19 37.73
CA ILE A 1059 1.50 22.73 36.46
C ILE A 1059 0.34 22.74 35.46
N THR A 1060 0.50 23.43 34.34
CA THR A 1060 -0.51 23.53 33.28
C THR A 1060 0.06 22.93 31.99
N GLY A 1061 -0.80 22.34 31.16
CA GLY A 1061 -0.39 21.71 29.90
C GLY A 1061 -1.51 20.86 29.28
N THR A 1062 -1.15 19.75 28.64
CA THR A 1062 -2.07 18.77 28.03
C THR A 1062 -1.80 17.38 28.58
N GLY A 1063 -2.77 16.46 28.46
CA GLY A 1063 -2.61 15.06 28.87
C GLY A 1063 -2.31 14.84 30.36
N LEU A 1064 -2.61 15.82 31.23
CA LEU A 1064 -2.33 15.81 32.66
C LEU A 1064 -3.50 15.16 33.42
N ALA A 1065 -3.35 13.94 33.91
CA ALA A 1065 -4.44 13.20 34.59
C ALA A 1065 -4.26 13.09 36.12
N SER A 1066 -5.36 12.72 36.79
CA SER A 1066 -5.31 12.22 38.17
C SER A 1066 -4.41 10.98 38.25
N GLY A 1067 -3.65 10.83 39.32
CA GLY A 1067 -2.70 9.72 39.49
C GLY A 1067 -1.37 9.85 38.72
N ALA A 1068 -1.18 10.88 37.88
CA ALA A 1068 0.07 11.10 37.17
C ALA A 1068 1.27 11.27 38.12
N THR A 1069 2.40 10.63 37.80
CA THR A 1069 3.63 10.71 38.60
C THR A 1069 4.39 11.98 38.25
N VAL A 1070 4.45 12.92 39.20
CA VAL A 1070 5.17 14.20 39.04
C VAL A 1070 6.48 14.19 39.85
N LYS A 1071 7.57 14.65 39.26
CA LYS A 1071 8.86 14.83 39.93
C LYS A 1071 9.45 16.21 39.68
N PHE A 1072 10.11 16.74 40.71
CA PHE A 1072 10.94 17.93 40.67
C PHE A 1072 12.40 17.46 40.76
N GLY A 1073 13.05 17.37 39.59
CA GLY A 1073 14.28 16.61 39.40
C GLY A 1073 14.05 15.14 39.70
N THR A 1074 14.80 14.59 40.67
CA THR A 1074 14.69 13.18 41.08
C THR A 1074 13.63 12.93 42.17
N VAL A 1075 13.02 13.98 42.74
CA VAL A 1075 12.14 13.86 43.91
C VAL A 1075 10.67 13.95 43.52
N SER A 1076 9.88 12.92 43.81
CA SER A 1076 8.43 12.92 43.57
C SER A 1076 7.69 13.96 44.40
N ALA A 1077 6.70 14.62 43.79
CA ALA A 1077 5.78 15.53 44.46
C ALA A 1077 4.44 14.85 44.77
N THR A 1078 3.68 15.40 45.72
CA THR A 1078 2.27 15.07 45.91
C THR A 1078 1.44 16.08 45.13
N CYS A 1079 0.54 15.59 44.26
CA CYS A 1079 -0.26 16.42 43.37
C CYS A 1079 -1.73 15.97 43.32
N THR A 1080 -2.61 16.92 43.00
CA THR A 1080 -4.04 16.70 42.73
C THR A 1080 -4.39 17.30 41.38
N ALA A 1081 -5.00 16.52 40.49
CA ALA A 1081 -5.52 17.04 39.23
C ALA A 1081 -6.77 17.91 39.46
N THR A 1082 -7.00 18.87 38.55
CA THR A 1082 -8.22 19.71 38.53
C THR A 1082 -8.92 19.67 37.16
N GLY A 1083 -8.27 19.07 36.16
CA GLY A 1083 -8.78 18.75 34.83
C GLY A 1083 -7.66 18.07 34.02
N THR A 1084 -7.91 17.74 32.75
CA THR A 1084 -6.92 17.15 31.82
C THR A 1084 -5.75 18.08 31.47
N THR A 1085 -5.82 19.34 31.91
CA THR A 1085 -4.87 20.41 31.59
C THR A 1085 -4.17 21.01 32.80
N GLN A 1086 -4.46 20.55 34.03
CA GLN A 1086 -3.89 21.16 35.24
C GLN A 1086 -3.71 20.20 36.43
N LEU A 1087 -2.49 20.22 37.00
CA LEU A 1087 -2.15 19.59 38.28
C LEU A 1087 -1.76 20.67 39.31
N THR A 1088 -2.30 20.59 40.53
CA THR A 1088 -1.78 21.35 41.68
C THR A 1088 -0.89 20.43 42.51
N CYS A 1089 0.40 20.74 42.59
CA CYS A 1089 1.44 20.00 43.30
C CYS A 1089 1.93 20.75 44.54
N THR A 1090 2.49 20.04 45.53
CA THR A 1090 3.30 20.66 46.60
C THR A 1090 4.78 20.47 46.27
N ALA A 1091 5.55 21.57 46.17
CA ALA A 1091 6.98 21.48 45.83
C ALA A 1091 7.76 20.71 46.92
N PRO A 1092 8.46 19.62 46.56
CA PRO A 1092 9.07 18.71 47.54
C PRO A 1092 10.31 19.31 48.21
N ALA A 1093 10.80 18.63 49.24
CA ALA A 1093 12.00 19.04 49.97
C ALA A 1093 13.27 18.90 49.11
N ASN A 1094 14.02 19.99 48.96
CA ASN A 1094 15.36 19.98 48.38
C ASN A 1094 16.23 21.05 49.07
N ALA A 1095 17.27 20.61 49.78
CA ALA A 1095 18.18 21.49 50.51
C ALA A 1095 19.28 22.12 49.62
N THR A 1096 19.38 21.70 48.36
CA THR A 1096 20.40 22.17 47.42
C THR A 1096 19.83 23.32 46.58
N VAL A 1097 20.57 24.44 46.52
CA VAL A 1097 20.27 25.54 45.59
C VAL A 1097 20.57 25.08 44.16
N GLY A 1098 19.61 25.23 43.26
CA GLY A 1098 19.70 24.73 41.90
C GLY A 1098 18.38 24.79 41.14
N ARG A 1099 18.46 24.73 39.81
CA ARG A 1099 17.30 24.41 38.97
C ARG A 1099 17.11 22.89 38.92
N VAL A 1100 15.87 22.48 38.72
CA VAL A 1100 15.49 21.10 38.43
C VAL A 1100 14.44 21.09 37.32
N ASP A 1101 14.43 20.01 36.56
CA ASP A 1101 13.38 19.74 35.58
C ASP A 1101 12.09 19.39 36.32
N VAL A 1102 10.93 19.74 35.75
CA VAL A 1102 9.64 19.26 36.23
C VAL A 1102 9.12 18.25 35.23
N SER A 1103 9.03 16.99 35.65
CA SER A 1103 8.54 15.90 34.80
C SER A 1103 7.19 15.37 35.28
N VAL A 1104 6.32 15.05 34.33
CA VAL A 1104 5.02 14.41 34.52
C VAL A 1104 4.98 13.16 33.64
N SER A 1105 4.71 12.01 34.25
CA SER A 1105 4.53 10.73 33.55
C SER A 1105 3.14 10.19 33.87
N ASN A 1106 2.31 10.00 32.83
CA ASN A 1106 0.91 9.63 32.96
C ASN A 1106 0.69 8.14 32.68
N THR A 1107 1.17 7.27 33.57
CA THR A 1107 1.08 5.80 33.46
C THR A 1107 -0.32 5.22 33.73
N LEU A 1108 -1.35 5.99 33.42
CA LEU A 1108 -2.79 5.66 33.44
C LEU A 1108 -3.49 5.99 32.11
N ARG A 1109 -2.74 6.52 31.13
CA ARG A 1109 -3.10 6.49 29.72
C ARG A 1109 -1.94 5.83 28.98
N GLY A 1110 -2.21 4.73 28.28
CA GLY A 1110 -1.34 4.23 27.22
C GLY A 1110 -0.89 5.37 26.30
N GLY A 1111 0.34 5.27 25.78
CA GLY A 1111 0.96 6.30 24.94
C GLY A 1111 1.15 7.68 25.60
N GLY A 1112 0.69 7.89 26.84
CA GLY A 1112 0.71 9.15 27.60
C GLY A 1112 2.12 9.59 27.99
N GLY A 1113 2.87 10.08 27.01
CA GLY A 1113 4.32 10.30 27.06
C GLY A 1113 4.82 11.04 28.29
N ALA A 1114 6.07 10.79 28.68
CA ALA A 1114 6.68 11.50 29.79
C ALA A 1114 7.06 12.93 29.36
N ALA A 1115 6.25 13.92 29.75
CA ALA A 1115 6.59 15.33 29.58
C ALA A 1115 7.67 15.74 30.60
N SER A 1116 8.65 16.53 30.18
CA SER A 1116 9.67 17.10 31.07
C SER A 1116 10.00 18.53 30.68
N ALA A 1117 9.61 19.47 31.53
CA ALA A 1117 9.95 20.88 31.38
C ALA A 1117 11.33 21.13 32.02
N SER A 1118 12.36 21.17 31.17
CA SER A 1118 13.76 21.32 31.59
C SER A 1118 14.00 22.61 32.38
N ASN A 1119 14.70 22.52 33.51
CA ASN A 1119 14.99 23.64 34.43
C ASN A 1119 13.76 24.42 34.97
N ALA A 1120 12.54 23.92 34.77
CA ALA A 1120 11.30 24.68 34.99
C ALA A 1120 10.96 24.99 36.46
N PHE A 1121 11.70 24.44 37.44
CA PHE A 1121 11.57 24.84 38.83
C PHE A 1121 12.93 25.12 39.49
N THR A 1122 13.00 26.21 40.26
CA THR A 1122 14.24 26.68 40.89
C THR A 1122 14.15 26.67 42.42
N TYR A 1123 15.03 25.91 43.07
CA TYR A 1123 15.27 26.01 44.51
C TYR A 1123 16.32 27.10 44.76
N THR A 1124 15.88 28.20 45.36
CA THR A 1124 16.67 29.44 45.47
C THR A 1124 17.44 29.55 46.79
N GLY A 1125 18.60 30.20 46.73
CA GLY A 1125 19.47 30.51 47.86
C GLY A 1125 19.40 31.98 48.32
N SER A 1126 20.00 32.25 49.47
CA SER A 1126 20.13 33.58 50.06
C SER A 1126 21.59 33.84 50.42
N LEU A 1127 22.12 35.00 50.02
CA LEU A 1127 23.52 35.37 50.24
C LEU A 1127 23.74 36.43 51.32
N ASN A 1128 22.69 36.98 51.94
CA ASN A 1128 22.83 37.99 52.99
C ASN A 1128 23.77 37.55 54.13
N GLY A 1129 24.87 38.27 54.30
CA GLY A 1129 25.87 38.01 55.33
C GLY A 1129 26.84 36.86 55.01
N SER A 1130 26.88 36.37 53.76
CA SER A 1130 27.77 35.29 53.33
C SER A 1130 29.17 35.75 52.92
N ALA A 1131 29.33 37.03 52.52
CA ALA A 1131 30.52 37.56 51.86
C ALA A 1131 30.94 36.78 50.58
N ASN A 1132 29.95 36.17 49.92
CA ASN A 1132 30.11 35.58 48.59
C ASN A 1132 30.26 36.70 47.53
N PRO A 1133 31.13 36.57 46.50
CA PRO A 1133 31.20 37.54 45.39
C PRO A 1133 29.93 37.75 44.56
N LEU A 1134 28.89 36.93 44.77
CA LEU A 1134 27.53 37.12 44.21
C LEU A 1134 26.55 37.75 45.22
N GLN A 1135 27.00 38.08 46.43
CA GLN A 1135 26.23 38.89 47.38
C GLN A 1135 26.38 40.35 47.00
N ALA A 1136 25.27 41.06 46.79
CA ALA A 1136 25.30 42.48 46.46
C ALA A 1136 26.11 43.29 47.49
N ASP A 1137 27.03 44.12 46.99
CA ASP A 1137 27.92 44.93 47.79
C ASP A 1137 27.13 45.91 48.66
N TYR A 1138 26.06 46.52 48.13
CA TYR A 1138 25.00 47.19 48.90
C TYR A 1138 23.67 47.15 48.14
N CYS A 1139 22.55 46.91 48.84
CA CYS A 1139 21.21 47.17 48.30
C CYS A 1139 20.24 47.67 49.37
N ASN A 1140 19.26 48.50 48.99
CA ASN A 1140 18.21 48.96 49.89
C ASN A 1140 16.82 48.97 49.24
N LEU A 1141 15.79 48.91 50.09
CA LEU A 1141 14.48 49.44 49.78
C LEU A 1141 14.56 50.97 49.95
N GLN A 1142 14.32 51.73 48.88
CA GLN A 1142 14.59 53.17 48.86
C GLN A 1142 13.36 54.00 49.24
N PHE A 1143 12.23 53.80 48.54
CA PHE A 1143 10.98 54.53 48.81
C PHE A 1143 9.78 53.86 48.13
N PRO A 1144 8.55 53.93 48.68
CA PRO A 1144 8.22 54.28 50.06
C PRO A 1144 8.72 53.21 51.06
N GLY A 1145 8.84 53.58 52.33
CA GLY A 1145 9.06 52.63 53.43
C GLY A 1145 7.77 52.12 54.08
N SER A 1146 6.64 52.79 53.86
CA SER A 1146 5.32 52.28 54.22
C SER A 1146 4.20 52.93 53.40
N PHE A 1147 3.11 52.18 53.20
CA PHE A 1147 1.89 52.69 52.54
C PHE A 1147 0.66 51.85 52.95
N THR A 1148 -0.52 52.38 52.61
CA THR A 1148 -1.82 51.77 52.89
C THR A 1148 -2.67 51.80 51.62
N LEU A 1149 -3.36 50.69 51.31
CA LEU A 1149 -4.22 50.55 50.14
C LEU A 1149 -5.33 49.51 50.35
N ALA A 1150 -6.32 49.50 49.46
CA ALA A 1150 -7.43 48.54 49.49
C ALA A 1150 -7.00 47.13 49.01
N PRO A 1151 -7.71 46.07 49.43
CA PRO A 1151 -7.51 44.72 48.86
C PRO A 1151 -7.61 44.73 47.33
N GLY A 1152 -6.68 44.04 46.66
CA GLY A 1152 -6.68 43.95 45.19
C GLY A 1152 -6.27 45.24 44.45
N ALA A 1153 -5.94 46.34 45.14
CA ALA A 1153 -5.40 47.54 44.50
C ALA A 1153 -3.93 47.35 44.10
N ALA A 1154 -3.50 48.00 43.02
CA ALA A 1154 -2.08 48.11 42.68
C ALA A 1154 -1.33 48.95 43.73
N THR A 1155 -0.11 48.54 44.09
CA THR A 1155 0.75 49.35 44.96
C THR A 1155 1.14 50.67 44.30
N PRO A 1156 1.54 51.69 45.08
CA PRO A 1156 2.43 52.73 44.56
C PRO A 1156 3.66 52.10 43.87
N VAL A 1157 4.28 52.83 42.95
CA VAL A 1157 5.61 52.45 42.46
C VAL A 1157 6.58 52.49 43.64
N VAL A 1158 7.22 51.36 43.90
CA VAL A 1158 8.25 51.17 44.92
C VAL A 1158 9.61 51.13 44.24
N TYR A 1159 10.59 51.80 44.83
CA TYR A 1159 11.95 51.94 44.34
C TYR A 1159 12.92 51.25 45.28
N GLY A 1160 13.96 50.63 44.74
CA GLY A 1160 15.08 50.04 45.48
C GLY A 1160 16.37 50.28 44.72
N GLN A 1161 17.48 50.46 45.44
CA GLN A 1161 18.79 50.71 44.82
C GLN A 1161 19.74 49.55 45.02
N LEU A 1162 20.63 49.37 44.05
CA LEU A 1162 21.68 48.37 44.01
C LEU A 1162 23.02 49.07 43.75
N PHE A 1163 24.05 48.67 44.49
CA PHE A 1163 25.44 48.96 44.20
C PHE A 1163 26.24 47.65 44.18
N GLU A 1164 26.95 47.42 43.08
CA GLU A 1164 27.88 46.30 42.91
C GLU A 1164 29.13 46.77 42.15
N ALA A 1165 30.31 46.44 42.69
CA ALA A 1165 31.55 47.11 42.34
C ALA A 1165 32.11 46.64 40.99
N GLY A 1166 32.16 47.54 40.01
CA GLY A 1166 32.49 47.24 38.62
C GLY A 1166 31.29 46.84 37.76
N LEU A 1167 30.06 46.88 38.28
CA LEU A 1167 28.83 46.67 37.53
C LEU A 1167 27.95 47.93 37.48
N THR A 1168 27.58 48.50 38.63
CA THR A 1168 26.52 49.53 38.70
C THR A 1168 27.01 50.97 38.56
N GLU A 1169 28.32 51.23 38.45
CA GLU A 1169 28.81 52.61 38.35
C GLU A 1169 28.58 53.26 36.97
N ALA A 1170 28.13 52.49 35.98
CA ALA A 1170 27.74 52.96 34.65
C ALA A 1170 26.21 52.89 34.49
N PRO A 1171 25.53 53.96 34.00
CA PRO A 1171 24.08 53.98 33.91
C PRO A 1171 23.44 52.85 33.08
N GLY A 1172 22.70 51.96 33.73
CA GLY A 1172 21.79 51.01 33.09
C GLY A 1172 21.97 49.57 33.56
N ALA A 1173 20.86 48.85 33.69
CA ALA A 1173 20.80 47.46 34.16
C ALA A 1173 21.94 46.57 33.59
N PRO A 1174 22.92 46.15 34.43
CA PRO A 1174 24.01 45.31 33.96
C PRO A 1174 23.50 43.91 33.59
N ALA A 1175 23.88 43.40 32.41
CA ALA A 1175 23.42 42.10 31.92
C ALA A 1175 23.71 40.97 32.92
N GLY A 1176 22.69 40.15 33.23
CA GLY A 1176 22.75 39.12 34.29
C GLY A 1176 22.22 39.57 35.65
N THR A 1177 22.01 40.89 35.86
CA THR A 1177 21.37 41.42 37.07
C THR A 1177 19.87 41.25 37.02
N MET A 1178 19.29 40.51 37.96
CA MET A 1178 17.85 40.44 38.19
C MET A 1178 17.47 41.26 39.42
N ALA A 1179 16.38 42.02 39.32
CA ALA A 1179 15.81 42.79 40.42
C ALA A 1179 14.34 42.40 40.61
N GLN A 1180 13.94 42.14 41.85
CA GLN A 1180 12.55 41.79 42.18
C GLN A 1180 12.05 42.50 43.43
N LEU A 1181 10.82 43.00 43.35
CA LEU A 1181 10.06 43.54 44.48
C LEU A 1181 9.11 42.45 44.99
N GLY A 1182 9.04 42.22 46.29
CA GLY A 1182 8.13 41.21 46.84
C GLY A 1182 7.60 41.52 48.23
N TYR A 1183 6.55 40.78 48.61
CA TYR A 1183 5.89 40.90 49.91
C TYR A 1183 5.62 39.54 50.57
N GLY A 1184 5.45 39.56 51.89
CA GLY A 1184 5.12 38.39 52.69
C GLY A 1184 4.57 38.77 54.07
N PRO A 1185 4.42 37.80 54.99
CA PRO A 1185 3.86 38.04 56.32
C PRO A 1185 4.62 39.13 57.09
N SER A 1186 3.90 40.00 57.80
CA SER A 1186 4.48 41.12 58.57
C SER A 1186 5.61 40.67 59.51
N ALA A 1187 6.73 41.40 59.44
CA ALA A 1187 7.96 41.19 60.21
C ALA A 1187 8.61 39.79 60.08
N SER A 1188 8.21 39.00 59.08
CA SER A 1188 8.84 37.71 58.76
C SER A 1188 10.14 37.87 57.96
N ASN A 1189 11.00 36.85 57.99
CA ASN A 1189 12.25 36.87 57.24
C ASN A 1189 12.05 36.31 55.81
N PRO A 1190 12.26 37.11 54.73
CA PRO A 1190 12.13 36.62 53.36
C PRO A 1190 13.15 35.52 52.99
N THR A 1191 14.27 35.39 53.72
CA THR A 1191 15.27 34.35 53.45
C THR A 1191 14.90 32.97 54.03
N LEU A 1192 13.82 32.87 54.81
CA LEU A 1192 13.40 31.65 55.53
C LEU A 1192 11.92 31.27 55.33
N VAL A 1193 11.09 32.16 54.77
CA VAL A 1193 9.63 31.98 54.74
C VAL A 1193 9.13 31.83 53.31
N THR A 1194 8.78 30.61 52.93
CA THR A 1194 8.36 30.17 51.58
C THR A 1194 7.04 30.77 51.07
N THR A 1195 6.34 31.58 51.87
CA THR A 1195 5.07 32.24 51.49
C THR A 1195 5.25 33.68 50.99
N TRP A 1196 6.49 34.18 50.91
CA TRP A 1196 6.79 35.43 50.22
C TRP A 1196 6.57 35.30 48.71
N ARG A 1197 6.07 36.37 48.08
CA ARG A 1197 5.83 36.47 46.63
C ARG A 1197 6.66 37.60 46.06
N PHE A 1198 7.37 37.33 44.97
CA PHE A 1198 8.25 38.28 44.30
C PHE A 1198 7.81 38.49 42.84
N TYR A 1199 8.00 39.71 42.36
CA TYR A 1199 7.60 40.20 41.04
C TYR A 1199 8.80 40.96 40.45
N ASP A 1200 9.01 40.89 39.14
CA ASP A 1200 10.14 41.55 38.50
C ASP A 1200 10.04 43.09 38.59
N ALA A 1201 11.20 43.73 38.78
CA ALA A 1201 11.35 45.17 38.87
C ALA A 1201 12.30 45.66 37.76
N SER A 1202 11.89 46.70 37.05
CA SER A 1202 12.66 47.25 35.93
C SER A 1202 13.62 48.34 36.40
N TYR A 1203 14.74 48.51 35.71
CA TYR A 1203 15.63 49.66 35.94
C TYR A 1203 14.89 50.98 35.70
N ASN A 1204 15.13 51.95 36.59
CA ASN A 1204 14.58 53.30 36.55
C ASN A 1204 15.65 54.31 36.09
N VAL A 1205 16.71 54.49 36.88
CA VAL A 1205 17.68 55.57 36.69
C VAL A 1205 18.97 55.34 37.50
N GLN A 1206 20.07 55.94 37.05
CA GLN A 1206 21.31 56.00 37.83
C GLN A 1206 21.19 57.00 38.98
N VAL A 1207 21.50 56.57 40.21
CA VAL A 1207 21.61 57.41 41.40
C VAL A 1207 23.04 57.39 41.94
N GLY A 1208 23.89 58.21 41.33
CA GLY A 1208 25.32 58.27 41.65
C GLY A 1208 26.06 57.05 41.11
N ASN A 1209 26.50 56.16 42.00
CA ASN A 1209 27.12 54.87 41.64
C ASN A 1209 26.11 53.70 41.72
N ASN A 1210 24.87 53.97 42.13
CA ASN A 1210 23.85 52.95 42.31
C ASN A 1210 22.91 52.91 41.09
N ASP A 1211 22.52 51.72 40.65
CA ASP A 1211 21.35 51.55 39.80
C ASP A 1211 20.09 51.59 40.68
N GLU A 1212 19.11 52.43 40.34
CA GLU A 1212 17.78 52.40 40.96
C GLU A 1212 16.81 51.61 40.08
N TYR A 1213 16.07 50.69 40.69
CA TYR A 1213 15.03 49.87 40.08
C TYR A 1213 13.67 50.28 40.65
N GLN A 1214 12.62 50.11 39.85
CA GLN A 1214 11.24 50.41 40.19
C GLN A 1214 10.31 49.23 39.89
N GLY A 1215 9.25 49.07 40.68
CA GLY A 1215 8.29 47.99 40.54
C GLY A 1215 6.99 48.25 41.30
N SER A 1216 5.97 47.47 40.98
CA SER A 1216 4.65 47.51 41.63
C SER A 1216 3.97 46.15 41.52
N PHE A 1217 3.13 45.80 42.48
CA PHE A 1217 2.36 44.54 42.46
C PHE A 1217 0.90 44.79 42.88
N THR A 1218 0.05 43.79 42.74
CA THR A 1218 -1.33 43.84 43.23
C THR A 1218 -1.38 43.41 44.70
N ALA A 1219 -1.97 44.23 45.57
CA ALA A 1219 -2.13 43.92 46.98
C ALA A 1219 -2.95 42.63 47.19
N PRO A 1220 -2.61 41.79 48.20
CA PRO A 1220 -3.38 40.60 48.50
C PRO A 1220 -4.85 40.95 48.82
N ALA A 1221 -5.77 40.06 48.47
CA ALA A 1221 -7.20 40.21 48.78
C ALA A 1221 -7.51 40.13 50.29
N THR A 1222 -6.58 39.62 51.08
CA THR A 1222 -6.71 39.50 52.54
C THR A 1222 -6.31 40.80 53.22
N ILE A 1223 -7.24 41.39 53.99
CA ILE A 1223 -6.99 42.54 54.87
C ILE A 1223 -5.95 42.17 55.94
N GLY A 1224 -4.93 43.00 56.13
CA GLY A 1224 -3.84 42.72 57.06
C GLY A 1224 -2.61 43.61 56.88
N ALA A 1225 -1.62 43.40 57.76
CA ALA A 1225 -0.29 44.00 57.63
C ALA A 1225 0.67 43.02 56.98
N TYR A 1226 1.52 43.53 56.10
CA TYR A 1226 2.49 42.78 55.30
C TYR A 1226 3.84 43.49 55.32
N SER A 1227 4.92 42.72 55.22
CA SER A 1227 6.25 43.26 54.94
C SER A 1227 6.55 43.15 53.45
N TYR A 1228 7.27 44.13 52.90
CA TYR A 1228 7.76 44.10 51.52
C TYR A 1228 9.22 44.58 51.43
N THR A 1229 9.94 44.11 50.42
CA THR A 1229 11.30 44.56 50.12
C THR A 1229 11.75 44.18 48.70
N TYR A 1230 12.91 44.71 48.30
CA TYR A 1230 13.65 44.30 47.12
C TYR A 1230 14.55 43.09 47.39
N ARG A 1231 14.81 42.31 46.33
CA ARG A 1231 15.92 41.36 46.23
C ARG A 1231 16.62 41.46 44.88
N PHE A 1232 17.91 41.22 44.86
CA PHE A 1232 18.76 41.24 43.65
C PHE A 1232 19.57 39.94 43.50
N SER A 1233 19.84 39.54 42.25
CA SER A 1233 20.63 38.35 41.90
C SER A 1233 21.54 38.63 40.70
N PHE A 1234 22.70 37.97 40.66
CA PHE A 1234 23.68 38.04 39.57
C PHE A 1234 23.95 36.67 38.91
N ASP A 1235 23.19 35.63 39.30
CA ASP A 1235 23.31 34.25 38.80
C ASP A 1235 21.98 33.74 38.23
N SER A 1236 21.27 34.64 37.54
CA SER A 1236 19.96 34.40 36.91
C SER A 1236 18.89 33.89 37.89
N GLY A 1237 18.95 34.35 39.14
CA GLY A 1237 17.95 34.06 40.17
C GLY A 1237 18.15 32.75 40.94
N LEU A 1238 19.33 32.11 40.85
CA LEU A 1238 19.68 30.97 41.71
C LEU A 1238 19.89 31.43 43.16
N ASN A 1239 20.62 32.52 43.37
CA ASN A 1239 20.90 33.10 44.68
C ASN A 1239 20.53 34.58 44.75
N TRP A 1240 20.00 35.00 45.89
CA TRP A 1240 19.47 36.35 46.07
C TRP A 1240 20.10 37.07 47.27
N THR A 1241 20.32 38.38 47.12
CA THR A 1241 20.56 39.31 48.22
C THR A 1241 19.30 40.14 48.43
N TYR A 1242 18.69 40.00 49.60
CA TYR A 1242 17.48 40.70 50.02
C TYR A 1242 17.87 42.01 50.72
N CYS A 1243 17.03 43.04 50.60
CA CYS A 1243 17.35 44.38 51.08
C CYS A 1243 16.43 44.83 52.23
N ASP A 1244 16.72 45.98 52.82
CA ASP A 1244 15.89 46.67 53.82
C ASP A 1244 16.07 48.21 53.71
N LEU A 1245 15.46 48.98 54.60
CA LEU A 1245 15.42 50.45 54.54
C LEU A 1245 16.73 51.14 54.95
N ASN A 1246 17.58 50.49 55.76
CA ASN A 1246 18.90 51.01 56.13
C ASN A 1246 20.02 50.51 55.20
N GLY A 1247 19.75 49.44 54.46
CA GLY A 1247 20.60 48.85 53.44
C GLY A 1247 21.35 47.63 53.98
N ALA A 1248 21.35 46.55 53.18
CA ALA A 1248 22.01 45.28 53.46
C ALA A 1248 23.04 44.97 52.35
N GLY A 1249 24.10 44.22 52.64
CA GLY A 1249 25.09 43.90 51.62
C GLY A 1249 26.40 43.28 52.12
N SER A 1250 27.37 43.16 51.22
CA SER A 1250 28.75 42.77 51.56
C SER A 1250 29.47 43.92 52.30
N ASN A 1251 29.32 45.16 51.81
CA ASN A 1251 29.99 46.33 52.37
C ASN A 1251 29.52 46.66 53.79
N GLY A 1252 30.46 47.12 54.60
CA GLY A 1252 30.20 47.52 56.00
C GLY A 1252 29.74 46.39 56.93
N SER A 1253 29.62 45.15 56.43
CA SER A 1253 28.97 44.03 57.12
C SER A 1253 27.51 44.32 57.50
N LEU A 1254 26.76 44.95 56.60
CA LEU A 1254 25.35 45.31 56.77
C LEU A 1254 24.43 44.07 56.69
N PRO A 1255 23.83 43.62 57.81
CA PRO A 1255 22.95 42.44 57.82
C PRO A 1255 21.53 42.81 57.34
N LEU A 1256 20.76 41.81 56.91
CA LEU A 1256 19.33 41.99 56.66
C LEU A 1256 18.57 42.14 57.99
N GLU A 1257 17.93 43.28 58.22
CA GLU A 1257 17.11 43.56 59.40
C GLU A 1257 15.61 43.41 59.10
N THR A 1258 14.96 42.35 59.57
CA THR A 1258 13.51 42.14 59.34
C THR A 1258 12.62 43.23 59.95
N THR A 1259 13.15 43.98 60.92
CA THR A 1259 12.54 45.17 61.52
C THR A 1259 12.68 46.44 60.69
N GLN A 1260 13.42 46.41 59.58
CA GLN A 1260 13.64 47.52 58.65
C GLN A 1260 13.12 47.20 57.23
N LEU A 1261 12.31 46.15 57.06
CA LEU A 1261 11.55 45.91 55.84
C LEU A 1261 10.42 46.95 55.68
N GLY A 1262 9.97 47.18 54.45
CA GLY A 1262 8.84 48.06 54.16
C GLY A 1262 7.53 47.51 54.74
N VAL A 1263 6.61 48.40 55.14
CA VAL A 1263 5.33 48.01 55.78
C VAL A 1263 4.14 48.39 54.91
N MET A 1264 3.44 47.39 54.38
CA MET A 1264 2.20 47.55 53.61
C MET A 1264 1.00 47.20 54.50
N THR A 1265 0.01 48.10 54.56
CA THR A 1265 -1.27 47.83 55.23
C THR A 1265 -2.38 47.71 54.18
N VAL A 1266 -3.04 46.55 54.13
CA VAL A 1266 -4.22 46.30 53.31
C VAL A 1266 -5.46 46.43 54.20
N GLN A 1267 -6.36 47.37 53.90
CA GLN A 1267 -7.58 47.65 54.68
C GLN A 1267 -8.69 48.33 53.87
#